data_AF-A0A958ZV04-F1
#
_entry.id   AF-A0A958ZV04-F1
#
_cell.length_a   1.000
_cell.length_b   1.000
_cell.length_c   1.000
_cell.angle_alpha   90.00
_cell.angle_beta   90.00
_cell.angle_gamma   90.00
#
_symmetry.space_group_name_H-M   'P 1'
#
loop_
_entity.id
_entity.type
_entity.pdbx_description
1 polymer ?
#
loop_
_entity_poly.entity_id
_entity_poly.type
_entity_poly.pdbx_seq_one_letter_code
_entity_poly.pdbx_strand_id
1 'polypeptide(L)'
;MKIRHIGTFCAILFSSFSFIAQAQQEGVGIGTSSPNPHAILDIVSPANNKGVLIPRLTTSERTSMGGNLSTTDNGLLVYDSDVSGFFFWNGTAWSSVTVVQDLELTGNELRITNNGNATAIDLSAFTGTNTDNQQLSLAGTDLSITGGNSVDLSALQDGVDDADNDPQNEIQDLQLVGNTLKITNNAAATDIDLAPFSGTNTDNQTLSLSGTDLTITGGNTINLSSVQDGVNDADSDPTNEIQNLSSASSGTNRTININGGTGTTFSVADNDNNSTNEIQTISKSGSTVTLSAGGGSFTDDVNDADSDPANEIQTVSKSGNTVTLSGGGGSFSVADSDNSATNEIQVLSKTGSTVSLSNGGGSFTDDVNDADNDPANEIQTISKTGSTITLSGGGGSFTDDVDDADNDPGNEIQTVSKVGNTVTLSGGGGSFSVADSDNSSTNEIQTISKTGSTITLSGGGGSFTDDVDDADNDPANEIQTVSKVGTTVTLSGGGGSFSVGDNDNSSSNELQTLSIVGSTLSISSGNSVSLPTSSSTKDAFKAYFGNATTGFSNGTTQLRPDKKTYDLAGSYDESNFQYKIIARGVFAISGVLLLYQDGTTNEPVDIIIFVDGSERFRKRCSYVTAGGSANSVALEFSFENYFSGGEVVEFALDHKGSSKTLVGGDDTKSYISGRLALEDN
;
A
#
# COMPACT_ATOMS: atom_id res chain seq x y z
N MET A 1 -75.65 -69.58 126.34
CA MET A 1 -74.18 -69.74 126.22
C MET A 1 -73.75 -68.86 125.05
N LYS A 2 -73.37 -67.59 125.28
CA LYS A 2 -71.97 -67.08 125.23
C LYS A 2 -71.29 -67.46 123.88
N ILE A 3 -70.84 -66.58 122.98
CA ILE A 3 -70.25 -65.23 123.08
C ILE A 3 -70.24 -64.55 121.68
N ARG A 4 -70.65 -63.27 121.68
CA ARG A 4 -70.16 -62.05 120.98
C ARG A 4 -69.26 -62.15 119.72
N HIS A 5 -69.44 -61.14 118.84
CA HIS A 5 -68.56 -60.60 117.77
C HIS A 5 -68.89 -60.93 116.30
N ILE A 6 -70.09 -60.58 115.84
CA ILE A 6 -70.43 -60.54 114.39
C ILE A 6 -70.93 -59.16 113.92
N GLY A 7 -70.80 -58.13 114.78
CA GLY A 7 -71.16 -56.74 114.46
C GLY A 7 -70.12 -55.96 113.65
N THR A 8 -68.93 -56.51 113.38
CA THR A 8 -67.80 -55.78 112.77
C THR A 8 -67.41 -56.28 111.37
N PHE A 9 -68.06 -57.32 110.85
CA PHE A 9 -67.74 -57.87 109.52
C PHE A 9 -68.74 -57.46 108.43
N CYS A 10 -69.91 -56.92 108.79
CA CYS A 10 -70.89 -56.37 107.84
C CYS A 10 -70.62 -54.91 107.44
N ALA A 11 -69.73 -54.20 108.14
CA ALA A 11 -69.36 -52.81 107.83
C ALA A 11 -68.18 -52.67 106.85
N ILE A 12 -67.49 -53.77 106.50
CA ILE A 12 -66.32 -53.78 105.61
C ILE A 12 -66.67 -54.26 104.19
N LEU A 13 -67.88 -54.81 103.98
CA LEU A 13 -68.34 -55.22 102.65
C LEU A 13 -69.19 -54.15 101.91
N PHE A 14 -69.34 -52.96 102.49
CA PHE A 14 -70.12 -51.85 101.91
C PHE A 14 -69.32 -50.55 101.74
N SER A 15 -67.99 -50.58 101.91
CA SER A 15 -67.12 -49.39 101.91
C SER A 15 -66.01 -49.39 100.84
N SER A 16 -66.13 -50.18 99.77
CA SER A 16 -65.11 -50.21 98.71
C SER A 16 -65.66 -50.49 97.31
N PHE A 17 -66.84 -49.96 97.00
CA PHE A 17 -67.25 -49.68 95.62
C PHE A 17 -67.70 -48.22 95.53
N SER A 18 -66.78 -47.29 95.79
CA SER A 18 -66.88 -45.96 95.21
C SER A 18 -66.63 -46.10 93.72
N PHE A 19 -67.70 -46.24 92.94
CA PHE A 19 -67.66 -45.73 91.58
C PHE A 19 -67.40 -44.23 91.70
N ILE A 20 -66.12 -43.84 91.62
CA ILE A 20 -65.77 -42.44 91.38
C ILE A 20 -66.26 -42.17 89.96
N ALA A 21 -67.45 -41.58 89.88
CA ALA A 21 -67.79 -40.72 88.77
C ALA A 21 -66.76 -39.57 88.79
N GLN A 22 -65.66 -39.72 88.05
CA GLN A 22 -64.84 -38.58 87.71
C GLN A 22 -65.61 -37.77 86.68
N ALA A 23 -65.81 -36.50 87.02
CA ALA A 23 -66.44 -35.49 86.21
C ALA A 23 -65.89 -35.51 84.78
N GLN A 24 -66.80 -35.44 83.82
CA GLN A 24 -66.48 -35.33 82.40
C GLN A 24 -65.61 -34.10 82.17
N GLN A 25 -64.39 -34.34 81.71
CA GLN A 25 -63.50 -33.34 81.16
C GLN A 25 -64.26 -32.65 80.00
N GLU A 26 -64.22 -31.32 79.92
CA GLU A 26 -64.98 -30.54 78.92
C GLU A 26 -64.52 -30.74 77.46
N GLY A 27 -63.70 -31.77 77.18
CA GLY A 27 -63.22 -32.13 75.86
C GLY A 27 -63.12 -33.65 75.68
N VAL A 28 -63.28 -34.11 74.44
CA VAL A 28 -63.14 -35.50 74.03
C VAL A 28 -61.68 -35.80 73.71
N GLY A 29 -61.06 -36.71 74.46
CA GLY A 29 -59.75 -37.27 74.10
C GLY A 29 -59.89 -38.58 73.34
N ILE A 30 -59.22 -38.69 72.19
CA ILE A 30 -59.06 -39.95 71.46
C ILE A 30 -57.58 -40.31 71.47
N GLY A 31 -57.24 -41.42 72.11
CA GLY A 31 -55.85 -41.86 72.23
C GLY A 31 -55.01 -41.10 73.28
N THR A 32 -55.62 -40.24 74.10
CA THR A 32 -55.00 -39.59 75.26
C THR A 32 -55.91 -39.66 76.48
N SER A 33 -55.34 -39.88 77.67
CA SER A 33 -56.05 -39.80 78.95
C SER A 33 -55.98 -38.41 79.59
N SER A 34 -55.22 -37.49 78.99
CA SER A 34 -55.08 -36.11 79.42
C SER A 34 -55.28 -35.16 78.23
N PRO A 35 -56.51 -35.08 77.67
CA PRO A 35 -56.81 -34.13 76.59
C PRO A 35 -56.39 -32.70 76.95
N ASN A 36 -55.92 -31.95 75.96
CA ASN A 36 -55.60 -30.53 76.13
C ASN A 36 -56.83 -29.77 76.70
N PRO A 37 -56.71 -29.07 77.85
CA PRO A 37 -57.82 -28.33 78.46
C PRO A 37 -58.44 -27.24 77.57
N HIS A 38 -57.76 -26.84 76.50
CA HIS A 38 -58.22 -25.85 75.53
C HIS A 38 -58.79 -26.48 74.25
N ALA A 39 -58.89 -27.81 74.15
CA ALA A 39 -59.43 -28.51 72.98
C ALA A 39 -60.74 -29.25 73.33
N ILE A 40 -61.78 -29.04 72.52
CA ILE A 40 -63.02 -29.82 72.60
C ILE A 40 -62.83 -31.25 72.06
N LEU A 41 -61.84 -31.44 71.18
CA LEU A 41 -61.44 -32.71 70.61
C LEU A 41 -59.90 -32.73 70.50
N ASP A 42 -59.27 -33.63 71.25
CA ASP A 42 -57.82 -33.86 71.21
C ASP A 42 -57.57 -35.30 70.74
N ILE A 43 -56.89 -35.45 69.60
CA ILE A 43 -56.62 -36.75 68.99
C ILE A 43 -55.12 -36.97 68.99
N VAL A 44 -54.67 -37.91 69.81
CA VAL A 44 -53.28 -38.34 69.88
C VAL A 44 -53.17 -39.73 69.30
N SER A 45 -52.19 -39.96 68.43
CA SER A 45 -51.81 -41.30 67.97
C SER A 45 -50.64 -41.79 68.85
N PRO A 46 -50.84 -42.63 69.88
CA PRO A 46 -49.78 -42.94 70.85
C PRO A 46 -48.55 -43.61 70.25
N ALA A 47 -48.72 -44.32 69.13
CA ALA A 47 -47.65 -44.96 68.38
C ALA A 47 -47.23 -44.18 67.12
N ASN A 48 -47.67 -42.92 66.97
CA ASN A 48 -47.36 -42.03 65.83
C ASN A 48 -47.61 -42.63 64.44
N ASN A 49 -48.61 -43.52 64.30
CA ASN A 49 -48.89 -44.27 63.07
C ASN A 49 -50.34 -44.14 62.56
N LYS A 50 -51.11 -43.20 63.11
CA LYS A 50 -52.50 -42.91 62.69
C LYS A 50 -52.71 -41.41 62.51
N GLY A 51 -53.54 -41.05 61.54
CA GLY A 51 -54.01 -39.67 61.31
C GLY A 51 -55.53 -39.57 61.42
N VAL A 52 -56.09 -38.41 61.10
CA VAL A 52 -57.53 -38.15 61.05
C VAL A 52 -57.97 -38.03 59.61
N LEU A 53 -58.93 -38.85 59.19
CA LEU A 53 -59.60 -38.70 57.89
C LEU A 53 -60.74 -37.70 58.02
N ILE A 54 -60.53 -36.51 57.47
CA ILE A 54 -61.56 -35.48 57.30
C ILE A 54 -62.52 -35.90 56.17
N PRO A 55 -63.81 -35.53 56.19
CA PRO A 55 -64.74 -35.83 55.10
C PRO A 55 -64.16 -35.49 53.73
N ARG A 56 -64.17 -36.48 52.83
CA ARG A 56 -63.65 -36.36 51.47
C ARG A 56 -64.82 -36.18 50.52
N LEU A 57 -64.77 -35.11 49.72
CA LEU A 57 -65.80 -34.76 48.74
C LEU A 57 -65.11 -34.53 47.39
N THR A 58 -65.80 -34.80 46.29
CA THR A 58 -65.43 -34.27 44.97
C THR A 58 -65.65 -32.76 44.92
N THR A 59 -65.08 -32.06 43.94
CA THR A 59 -65.29 -30.63 43.73
C THR A 59 -66.77 -30.31 43.54
N SER A 60 -67.50 -31.17 42.83
CA SER A 60 -68.95 -31.02 42.62
C SER A 60 -69.75 -31.20 43.91
N GLU A 61 -69.40 -32.18 44.74
CA GLU A 61 -70.06 -32.41 46.04
C GLU A 61 -69.79 -31.28 47.03
N ARG A 62 -68.54 -30.80 47.12
CA ARG A 62 -68.17 -29.65 47.97
C ARG A 62 -68.92 -28.38 47.56
N THR A 63 -68.90 -28.04 46.28
CA THR A 63 -69.54 -26.81 45.77
C THR A 63 -71.05 -26.85 45.95
N SER A 64 -71.68 -28.00 45.71
CA SER A 64 -73.12 -28.21 45.97
C SER A 64 -73.46 -28.09 47.45
N MET A 65 -72.60 -28.61 48.33
CA MET A 65 -72.76 -28.47 49.78
C MET A 65 -72.72 -27.01 50.23
N GLY A 66 -71.89 -26.18 49.60
CA GLY A 66 -71.75 -24.75 49.92
C GLY A 66 -73.05 -23.94 49.80
N GLY A 67 -73.98 -24.35 48.93
CA GLY A 67 -75.28 -23.68 48.79
C GLY A 67 -76.20 -23.80 50.01
N ASN A 68 -75.88 -24.71 50.95
CA ASN A 68 -76.64 -24.94 52.18
C ASN A 68 -75.88 -24.48 53.44
N LEU A 69 -74.69 -23.89 53.30
CA LEU A 69 -73.88 -23.39 54.41
C LEU A 69 -74.12 -21.90 54.63
N SER A 70 -73.93 -21.45 55.86
CA SER A 70 -74.05 -20.04 56.26
C SER A 70 -72.85 -19.59 57.09
N THR A 71 -72.91 -18.38 57.64
CA THR A 71 -71.84 -17.85 58.50
C THR A 71 -71.66 -18.64 59.79
N THR A 72 -72.68 -19.40 60.25
CA THR A 72 -72.57 -20.26 61.44
C THR A 72 -71.67 -21.48 61.22
N ASP A 73 -71.43 -21.86 59.97
CA ASP A 73 -70.64 -23.04 59.58
C ASP A 73 -69.17 -22.69 59.31
N ASN A 74 -68.74 -21.47 59.67
CA ASN A 74 -67.37 -21.00 59.48
C ASN A 74 -66.37 -21.95 60.17
N GLY A 75 -65.34 -22.38 59.43
CA GLY A 75 -64.33 -23.32 59.88
C GLY A 75 -64.62 -24.79 59.54
N LEU A 76 -65.75 -25.10 58.88
CA LEU A 76 -66.04 -26.44 58.40
C LEU A 76 -64.95 -26.90 57.42
N LEU A 77 -64.22 -27.96 57.76
CA LEU A 77 -63.09 -28.47 56.99
C LEU A 77 -63.48 -29.72 56.19
N VAL A 78 -63.09 -29.74 54.91
CA VAL A 78 -63.23 -30.90 54.01
C VAL A 78 -61.95 -31.12 53.22
N TYR A 79 -61.76 -32.34 52.74
CA TYR A 79 -60.73 -32.65 51.76
C TYR A 79 -61.39 -32.83 50.38
N ASP A 80 -60.99 -32.02 49.41
CA ASP A 80 -61.44 -32.19 48.03
C ASP A 80 -60.55 -33.21 47.31
N SER A 81 -61.14 -34.33 46.89
CA SER A 81 -60.42 -35.42 46.22
C SER A 81 -60.04 -35.14 44.77
N ASP A 82 -60.74 -34.24 44.08
CA ASP A 82 -60.46 -33.94 42.66
C ASP A 82 -59.23 -33.03 42.52
N VAL A 83 -59.08 -32.07 43.44
CA VAL A 83 -57.94 -31.14 43.46
C VAL A 83 -56.91 -31.46 44.56
N SER A 84 -57.07 -32.59 45.25
CA SER A 84 -56.15 -33.10 46.26
C SER A 84 -55.79 -32.08 47.36
N GLY A 85 -56.77 -31.30 47.82
CA GLY A 85 -56.53 -30.16 48.71
C GLY A 85 -57.53 -30.05 49.86
N PHE A 86 -57.10 -29.51 51.00
CA PHE A 86 -58.00 -29.15 52.09
C PHE A 86 -58.69 -27.82 51.81
N PHE A 87 -59.98 -27.75 52.11
CA PHE A 87 -60.79 -26.54 52.00
C PHE A 87 -61.55 -26.31 53.29
N PHE A 88 -61.66 -25.06 53.70
CA PHE A 88 -62.54 -24.66 54.80
C PHE A 88 -63.62 -23.71 54.31
N TRP A 89 -64.77 -23.73 54.95
CA TRP A 89 -65.81 -22.73 54.73
C TRP A 89 -65.45 -21.45 55.50
N ASN A 90 -65.29 -20.33 54.80
CA ASN A 90 -64.89 -19.06 55.42
C ASN A 90 -66.09 -18.24 55.94
N GLY A 91 -67.31 -18.79 55.85
CA GLY A 91 -68.57 -18.14 56.21
C GLY A 91 -69.42 -17.71 55.00
N THR A 92 -68.82 -17.59 53.81
CA THR A 92 -69.53 -17.21 52.57
C THR A 92 -69.12 -18.03 51.35
N ALA A 93 -67.92 -18.61 51.33
CA ALA A 93 -67.40 -19.44 50.25
C ALA A 93 -66.39 -20.49 50.76
N TRP A 94 -66.10 -21.47 49.91
CA TRP A 94 -64.99 -22.40 50.13
C TRP A 94 -63.66 -21.72 49.84
N SER A 95 -62.73 -21.80 50.79
CA SER A 95 -61.34 -21.32 50.65
C SER A 95 -60.37 -22.48 50.78
N SER A 96 -59.37 -22.51 49.88
CA SER A 96 -58.30 -23.52 49.93
C SER A 96 -57.36 -23.24 51.11
N VAL A 97 -56.84 -24.30 51.73
CA VAL A 97 -55.82 -24.26 52.79
C VAL A 97 -54.39 -24.28 52.21
N THR A 98 -54.25 -24.29 50.88
CA THR A 98 -52.94 -24.31 50.20
C THR A 98 -52.21 -22.97 50.30
N VAL A 99 -50.91 -23.03 50.58
CA VAL A 99 -49.98 -21.91 50.43
C VAL A 99 -49.28 -22.09 49.08
N VAL A 100 -49.77 -21.43 48.02
CA VAL A 100 -48.94 -21.26 46.82
C VAL A 100 -48.11 -20.01 47.06
N GLN A 101 -46.79 -20.16 47.08
CA GLN A 101 -45.83 -19.09 47.31
C GLN A 101 -45.06 -18.86 46.01
N ASP A 102 -45.63 -18.06 45.09
CA ASP A 102 -44.94 -17.64 43.87
C ASP A 102 -44.14 -16.36 44.15
N LEU A 103 -43.17 -16.05 43.30
CA LEU A 103 -42.46 -14.77 43.32
C LEU A 103 -43.04 -13.84 42.25
N GLU A 104 -43.19 -12.57 42.59
CA GLU A 104 -43.66 -11.51 41.69
C GLU A 104 -42.63 -10.38 41.66
N LEU A 105 -42.30 -9.92 40.46
CA LEU A 105 -41.43 -8.77 40.22
C LEU A 105 -42.29 -7.61 39.71
N THR A 106 -42.36 -6.51 40.45
CA THR A 106 -43.02 -5.28 40.02
C THR A 106 -42.01 -4.14 40.02
N GLY A 107 -41.67 -3.63 38.83
CA GLY A 107 -40.52 -2.73 38.67
C GLY A 107 -39.22 -3.45 39.08
N ASN A 108 -38.54 -2.91 40.10
CA ASN A 108 -37.30 -3.48 40.64
C ASN A 108 -37.50 -4.24 41.97
N GLU A 109 -38.74 -4.34 42.47
CA GLU A 109 -39.00 -5.02 43.74
C GLU A 109 -39.46 -6.46 43.53
N LEU A 110 -38.67 -7.42 44.02
CA LEU A 110 -39.03 -8.83 44.06
C LEU A 110 -39.78 -9.14 45.36
N ARG A 111 -40.98 -9.72 45.27
CA ARG A 111 -41.86 -10.03 46.40
C ARG A 111 -42.35 -11.47 46.36
N ILE A 112 -42.71 -11.98 47.52
CA ILE A 112 -43.49 -13.21 47.64
C ILE A 112 -44.97 -12.88 47.42
N THR A 113 -45.60 -13.48 46.42
CA THR A 113 -47.03 -13.34 46.13
C THR A 113 -47.89 -13.76 47.32
N ASN A 114 -49.02 -13.09 47.51
CA ASN A 114 -50.02 -13.37 48.55
C ASN A 114 -49.51 -13.31 50.01
N ASN A 115 -48.34 -12.73 50.26
CA ASN A 115 -47.85 -12.42 51.60
C ASN A 115 -47.71 -10.90 51.76
N GLY A 116 -48.76 -10.24 52.26
CA GLY A 116 -48.80 -8.78 52.46
C GLY A 116 -47.79 -8.23 53.46
N ASN A 117 -47.13 -9.11 54.24
CA ASN A 117 -46.08 -8.74 55.19
C ASN A 117 -44.67 -9.06 54.67
N ALA A 118 -44.53 -9.62 53.46
CA ALA A 118 -43.21 -9.86 52.88
C ALA A 118 -42.55 -8.52 52.53
N THR A 119 -41.37 -8.30 53.10
CA THR A 119 -40.49 -7.19 52.73
C THR A 119 -40.09 -7.35 51.26
N ALA A 120 -40.22 -6.29 50.47
CA ALA A 120 -39.71 -6.27 49.11
C ALA A 120 -38.19 -6.34 49.11
N ILE A 121 -37.64 -7.14 48.20
CA ILE A 121 -36.20 -7.12 47.91
C ILE A 121 -36.03 -6.13 46.75
N ASP A 122 -35.41 -4.98 47.03
CA ASP A 122 -35.08 -4.00 46.01
C ASP A 122 -33.87 -4.49 45.19
N LEU A 123 -34.09 -4.65 43.89
CA LEU A 123 -33.08 -5.04 42.91
C LEU A 123 -32.55 -3.84 42.11
N SER A 124 -32.89 -2.61 42.49
CA SER A 124 -32.44 -1.39 41.80
C SER A 124 -30.92 -1.30 41.67
N ALA A 125 -30.19 -1.81 42.67
CA ALA A 125 -28.72 -1.89 42.67
C ALA A 125 -28.14 -2.77 41.54
N PHE A 126 -28.96 -3.62 40.90
CA PHE A 126 -28.55 -4.51 39.81
C PHE A 126 -29.06 -4.04 38.43
N THR A 127 -29.80 -2.93 38.37
CA THR A 127 -30.23 -2.34 37.09
C THR A 127 -29.14 -1.43 36.53
N GLY A 128 -28.59 -1.77 35.35
CA GLY A 128 -27.56 -0.97 34.66
C GLY A 128 -26.11 -1.26 35.05
N THR A 129 -25.83 -2.11 36.04
CA THR A 129 -24.46 -2.52 36.42
C THR A 129 -23.95 -3.72 35.61
N ASN A 130 -24.84 -4.39 34.86
CA ASN A 130 -24.53 -5.60 34.12
C ASN A 130 -24.78 -5.44 32.60
N THR A 131 -24.88 -4.20 32.12
CA THR A 131 -24.77 -3.96 30.67
C THR A 131 -23.29 -3.91 30.35
N ASP A 132 -22.79 -4.97 29.75
CA ASP A 132 -21.50 -5.07 29.06
C ASP A 132 -21.40 -4.12 27.85
N ASN A 133 -21.97 -2.91 27.94
CA ASN A 133 -21.86 -1.86 26.93
C ASN A 133 -20.46 -1.26 26.95
N GLN A 134 -19.51 -2.09 26.56
CA GLN A 134 -18.12 -1.81 26.33
C GLN A 134 -18.02 -1.10 24.99
N GLN A 135 -18.01 0.23 25.04
CA GLN A 135 -17.78 1.03 23.83
C GLN A 135 -16.28 1.02 23.52
N LEU A 136 -15.96 0.58 22.29
CA LEU A 136 -14.61 0.65 21.73
C LEU A 136 -14.37 2.07 21.20
N SER A 137 -13.26 2.68 21.58
CA SER A 137 -12.88 4.04 21.20
C SER A 137 -11.43 4.07 20.74
N LEU A 138 -11.17 4.66 19.58
CA LEU A 138 -9.84 4.91 19.06
C LEU A 138 -9.51 6.40 19.20
N ALA A 139 -8.47 6.74 19.97
CA ALA A 139 -7.98 8.10 20.12
C ALA A 139 -6.48 8.13 19.82
N GLY A 140 -6.09 8.76 18.71
CA GLY A 140 -4.73 8.60 18.20
C GLY A 140 -4.47 7.14 17.79
N THR A 141 -3.42 6.53 18.32
CA THR A 141 -3.09 5.11 18.12
C THR A 141 -3.65 4.20 19.21
N ASP A 142 -4.25 4.76 20.27
CA ASP A 142 -4.73 3.99 21.41
C ASP A 142 -6.16 3.50 21.18
N LEU A 143 -6.30 2.18 21.01
CA LEU A 143 -7.59 1.50 20.97
C LEU A 143 -7.99 1.10 22.39
N SER A 144 -9.06 1.70 22.90
CA SER A 144 -9.53 1.52 24.28
C SER A 144 -10.95 0.99 24.35
N ILE A 145 -11.23 0.20 25.39
CA ILE A 145 -12.58 -0.23 25.74
C ILE A 145 -13.02 0.54 26.99
N THR A 146 -14.27 1.01 27.02
CA THR A 146 -14.83 1.74 28.18
C THR A 146 -14.71 0.91 29.47
N GLY A 147 -13.97 1.43 30.44
CA GLY A 147 -13.69 0.75 31.72
C GLY A 147 -12.69 -0.42 31.63
N GLY A 148 -12.08 -0.65 30.47
CA GLY A 148 -11.13 -1.72 30.20
C GLY A 148 -9.74 -1.22 29.82
N ASN A 149 -8.96 -2.10 29.17
CA ASN A 149 -7.59 -1.80 28.75
C ASN A 149 -7.55 -0.88 27.52
N SER A 150 -6.43 -0.18 27.39
CA SER A 150 -6.04 0.55 26.19
C SER A 150 -4.85 -0.17 25.56
N VAL A 151 -4.91 -0.40 24.25
CA VAL A 151 -3.85 -1.01 23.46
C VAL A 151 -3.31 0.05 22.52
N ASP A 152 -2.02 0.35 22.65
CA ASP A 152 -1.33 1.23 21.72
C ASP A 152 -1.03 0.47 20.42
N LEU A 153 -1.63 0.95 19.33
CA LEU A 153 -1.45 0.43 17.98
C LEU A 153 -0.34 1.17 17.22
N SER A 154 0.47 2.01 17.88
CA SER A 154 1.60 2.72 17.26
C SER A 154 2.55 1.79 16.51
N ALA A 155 2.73 0.56 17.01
CA ALA A 155 3.55 -0.46 16.37
C ALA A 155 2.96 -1.05 15.08
N LEU A 156 1.70 -0.75 14.74
CA LEU A 156 1.05 -1.11 13.48
C LEU A 156 1.10 0.01 12.43
N GLN A 157 1.60 1.20 12.77
CA GLN A 157 1.99 2.18 11.75
C GLN A 157 3.10 1.53 10.91
N ASP A 158 2.96 1.67 9.60
CA ASP A 158 3.66 0.96 8.52
C ASP A 158 5.18 1.17 8.44
N GLY A 159 5.79 1.70 9.50
CA GLY A 159 7.23 1.84 9.62
C GLY A 159 7.80 3.02 8.86
N VAL A 160 7.00 4.00 8.41
CA VAL A 160 7.55 5.34 8.14
C VAL A 160 7.48 6.17 9.42
N ASP A 161 8.66 6.34 10.04
CA ASP A 161 8.89 7.29 11.13
C ASP A 161 9.01 8.68 10.51
N ASP A 162 7.88 9.33 10.19
CA ASP A 162 7.84 10.77 10.00
C ASP A 162 7.14 11.45 11.17
N ALA A 163 7.76 12.52 11.64
CA ALA A 163 7.49 13.12 12.94
C ALA A 163 6.21 13.96 13.00
N ASP A 164 5.34 13.88 11.99
CA ASP A 164 4.06 14.56 11.97
C ASP A 164 2.93 13.64 11.50
N ASN A 165 1.82 13.68 12.22
CA ASN A 165 0.69 12.76 12.05
C ASN A 165 -0.27 13.28 10.95
N ASP A 166 0.27 13.87 9.87
CA ASP A 166 -0.50 14.55 8.81
C ASP A 166 -0.67 13.65 7.56
N PRO A 167 -1.86 13.06 7.36
CA PRO A 167 -2.16 12.11 6.28
C PRO A 167 -2.13 12.70 4.85
N GLN A 168 -1.78 13.98 4.70
CA GLN A 168 -1.58 14.63 3.40
C GLN A 168 -0.11 14.68 2.99
N ASN A 169 0.81 14.39 3.91
CA ASN A 169 2.23 14.43 3.62
C ASN A 169 2.68 13.14 2.88
N GLU A 170 1.99 12.00 3.02
CA GLU A 170 2.52 10.70 2.58
C GLU A 170 2.29 10.42 1.09
N ILE A 171 1.34 11.10 0.45
CA ILE A 171 1.15 11.01 -1.01
C ILE A 171 2.01 12.08 -1.69
N GLN A 172 3.28 11.77 -1.87
CA GLN A 172 4.23 12.61 -2.59
C GLN A 172 4.19 12.31 -4.10
N ASP A 173 3.16 12.81 -4.79
CA ASP A 173 3.16 12.78 -6.25
C ASP A 173 4.22 13.77 -6.82
N LEU A 174 4.87 13.40 -7.91
CA LEU A 174 5.80 14.27 -8.61
C LEU A 174 5.05 15.06 -9.68
N GLN A 175 5.11 16.39 -9.61
CA GLN A 175 4.52 17.28 -10.61
C GLN A 175 5.63 17.99 -11.41
N LEU A 176 5.54 17.88 -12.72
CA LEU A 176 6.37 18.63 -13.66
C LEU A 176 5.57 19.81 -14.24
N VAL A 177 5.98 21.04 -13.94
CA VAL A 177 5.42 22.25 -14.56
C VAL A 177 6.52 22.96 -15.36
N GLY A 178 6.39 22.94 -16.69
CA GLY A 178 7.47 23.39 -17.57
C GLY A 178 8.69 22.47 -17.44
N ASN A 179 9.82 23.03 -17.00
CA ASN A 179 11.07 22.30 -16.76
C ASN A 179 11.36 22.07 -15.26
N THR A 180 10.44 22.43 -14.36
CA THR A 180 10.69 22.32 -12.92
C THR A 180 9.94 21.13 -12.35
N LEU A 181 10.68 20.17 -11.82
CA LEU A 181 10.14 19.01 -11.12
C LEU A 181 9.97 19.36 -9.64
N LYS A 182 8.75 19.15 -9.13
CA LYS A 182 8.38 19.45 -7.75
C LYS A 182 7.64 18.28 -7.11
N ILE A 183 7.81 18.11 -5.81
CA ILE A 183 6.97 17.24 -4.98
C ILE A 183 5.65 17.97 -4.71
N THR A 184 4.51 17.41 -5.13
CA THR A 184 3.19 18.00 -4.85
C THR A 184 2.96 18.09 -3.35
N ASN A 185 2.23 19.11 -2.91
CA ASN A 185 1.83 19.33 -1.52
C ASN A 185 2.99 19.50 -0.50
N ASN A 186 4.24 19.57 -0.95
CA ASN A 186 5.38 19.97 -0.12
C ASN A 186 5.87 21.38 -0.52
N ALA A 187 5.41 22.39 0.22
CA ALA A 187 5.77 23.79 -0.03
C ALA A 187 7.25 24.11 0.28
N ALA A 188 7.91 23.29 1.09
CA ALA A 188 9.32 23.45 1.48
C ALA A 188 10.28 22.68 0.55
N ALA A 189 9.77 21.78 -0.30
CA ALA A 189 10.58 21.06 -1.26
C ALA A 189 11.25 22.03 -2.24
N THR A 190 12.56 21.89 -2.39
CA THR A 190 13.36 22.67 -3.35
C THR A 190 12.95 22.28 -4.76
N ASP A 191 12.58 23.27 -5.56
CA ASP A 191 12.31 23.12 -6.98
C ASP A 191 13.54 22.55 -7.70
N ILE A 192 13.38 21.42 -8.38
CA ILE A 192 14.45 20.82 -9.18
C ILE A 192 14.33 21.37 -10.60
N ASP A 193 15.20 22.31 -10.96
CA ASP A 193 15.28 22.83 -12.32
C ASP A 193 15.91 21.80 -13.25
N LEU A 194 15.11 21.27 -14.18
CA LEU A 194 15.54 20.36 -15.24
C LEU A 194 15.87 21.09 -16.54
N ALA A 195 15.79 22.43 -16.61
CA ALA A 195 16.20 23.18 -17.79
C ALA A 195 17.65 22.90 -18.23
N PRO A 196 18.63 22.67 -17.33
CA PRO A 196 19.98 22.25 -17.71
C PRO A 196 20.03 20.90 -18.47
N PHE A 197 19.00 20.07 -18.30
CA PHE A 197 18.86 18.78 -19.00
C PHE A 197 18.03 18.88 -20.28
N SER A 198 17.37 20.02 -20.54
CA SER A 198 16.65 20.25 -21.79
C SER A 198 17.65 20.45 -22.94
N GLY A 199 17.70 19.48 -23.85
CA GLY A 199 18.58 19.50 -25.04
C GLY A 199 19.97 18.88 -24.86
N THR A 200 20.35 18.43 -23.66
CA THR A 200 21.64 17.73 -23.41
C THR A 200 21.54 16.21 -23.51
N ASN A 201 20.31 15.67 -23.52
CA ASN A 201 20.03 14.24 -23.70
C ASN A 201 19.33 13.91 -25.03
N THR A 202 19.29 14.86 -25.98
CA THR A 202 18.91 14.52 -27.35
C THR A 202 20.15 13.98 -28.05
N ASP A 203 20.17 12.67 -28.28
CA ASP A 203 21.15 11.97 -29.14
C ASP A 203 20.99 12.38 -30.62
N ASN A 204 20.80 13.69 -30.88
CA ASN A 204 20.62 14.26 -32.21
C ASN A 204 21.99 14.38 -32.88
N GLN A 205 22.50 13.21 -33.25
CA GLN A 205 23.73 13.04 -33.99
C GLN A 205 23.47 13.38 -35.46
N THR A 206 24.03 14.50 -35.92
CA THR A 206 24.02 14.80 -37.36
C THR A 206 25.17 14.04 -38.01
N LEU A 207 24.84 13.17 -38.96
CA LEU A 207 25.80 12.51 -39.85
C LEU A 207 26.09 13.46 -41.02
N SER A 208 27.36 13.75 -41.26
CA SER A 208 27.82 14.50 -42.43
C SER A 208 28.85 13.68 -43.21
N LEU A 209 28.75 13.71 -44.54
CA LEU A 209 29.73 13.10 -45.43
C LEU A 209 30.48 14.21 -46.15
N SER A 210 31.80 14.27 -45.97
CA SER A 210 32.69 15.20 -46.67
C SER A 210 33.81 14.40 -47.34
N GLY A 211 33.77 14.30 -48.66
CA GLY A 211 34.62 13.36 -49.39
C GLY A 211 34.26 11.92 -49.02
N THR A 212 35.23 11.14 -48.54
CA THR A 212 35.04 9.76 -48.07
C THR A 212 34.83 9.65 -46.56
N ASP A 213 34.87 10.76 -45.83
CA ASP A 213 34.81 10.74 -44.37
C ASP A 213 33.37 10.96 -43.90
N LEU A 214 32.79 9.91 -43.30
CA LEU A 214 31.51 9.96 -42.61
C LEU A 214 31.74 10.39 -41.17
N THR A 215 31.30 11.60 -40.85
CA THR A 215 31.44 12.23 -39.53
C THR A 215 30.13 12.19 -38.77
N ILE A 216 30.18 11.81 -37.50
CA ILE A 216 29.07 12.01 -36.55
C ILE A 216 29.39 13.22 -35.68
N THR A 217 28.44 14.15 -35.52
CA THR A 217 28.63 15.36 -34.70
C THR A 217 28.92 14.97 -33.24
N GLY A 218 30.10 15.36 -32.72
CA GLY A 218 30.57 14.97 -31.38
C GLY A 218 31.07 13.52 -31.27
N GLY A 219 31.06 12.76 -32.36
CA GLY A 219 31.48 11.36 -32.43
C GLY A 219 32.71 11.16 -33.31
N ASN A 220 32.88 9.91 -33.77
CA ASN A 220 34.03 9.53 -34.60
C ASN A 220 33.83 9.91 -36.07
N THR A 221 34.96 10.05 -36.77
CA THR A 221 35.02 10.11 -38.23
C THR A 221 35.41 8.75 -38.76
N ILE A 222 34.58 8.16 -39.63
CA ILE A 222 34.85 6.89 -40.29
C ILE A 222 35.24 7.20 -41.74
N ASN A 223 36.45 6.82 -42.13
CA ASN A 223 36.90 6.94 -43.50
C ASN A 223 36.40 5.74 -44.33
N LEU A 224 35.54 6.01 -45.30
CA LEU A 224 34.91 5.04 -46.19
C LEU A 224 35.68 4.84 -47.50
N SER A 225 36.89 5.37 -47.65
CA SER A 225 37.72 5.19 -48.86
C SER A 225 37.99 3.73 -49.19
N SER A 226 38.00 2.85 -48.18
CA SER A 226 38.16 1.40 -48.36
C SER A 226 36.91 0.70 -48.89
N VAL A 227 35.75 1.37 -48.88
CA VAL A 227 34.47 0.87 -49.39
C VAL A 227 34.15 1.43 -50.79
N GLN A 228 34.95 2.38 -51.28
CA GLN A 228 34.93 2.72 -52.70
C GLN A 228 35.36 1.47 -53.48
N ASP A 229 34.39 0.94 -54.21
CA ASP A 229 34.51 -0.07 -55.24
C ASP A 229 35.72 0.22 -56.14
N GLY A 230 36.87 -0.34 -55.76
CA GLY A 230 37.55 -1.39 -56.52
C GLY A 230 38.08 -1.07 -57.92
N VAL A 231 37.72 0.03 -58.57
CA VAL A 231 38.29 0.45 -59.85
C VAL A 231 39.42 1.43 -59.60
N ASN A 232 40.64 0.91 -59.72
CA ASN A 232 41.83 1.71 -59.85
C ASN A 232 41.88 2.27 -61.28
N ASP A 233 41.19 3.36 -61.57
CA ASP A 233 41.56 4.24 -62.66
C ASP A 233 42.40 5.41 -62.13
N ALA A 234 43.30 5.90 -62.99
CA ALA A 234 44.44 6.71 -62.60
C ALA A 234 44.12 8.20 -62.45
N ASP A 235 42.84 8.58 -62.44
CA ASP A 235 42.40 9.94 -62.18
C ASP A 235 41.16 9.94 -61.27
N SER A 236 41.04 10.96 -60.41
CA SER A 236 39.96 11.07 -59.43
C SER A 236 38.79 11.92 -59.95
N ASP A 237 38.45 11.83 -61.24
CA ASP A 237 37.38 12.61 -61.84
C ASP A 237 36.08 11.78 -61.98
N PRO A 238 35.08 11.98 -61.09
CA PRO A 238 33.84 11.21 -61.06
C PRO A 238 32.88 11.51 -62.23
N THR A 239 33.29 12.32 -63.21
CA THR A 239 32.46 12.65 -64.37
C THR A 239 32.73 11.78 -65.60
N ASN A 240 33.80 10.98 -65.60
CA ASN A 240 34.19 10.13 -66.74
C ASN A 240 33.46 8.77 -66.77
N GLU A 241 32.73 8.42 -65.70
CA GLU A 241 32.18 7.09 -65.45
C GLU A 241 30.84 6.86 -66.20
N ILE A 242 30.21 7.91 -66.71
CA ILE A 242 28.97 7.84 -67.50
C ILE A 242 29.28 8.10 -68.97
N GLN A 243 29.47 7.03 -69.74
CA GLN A 243 29.73 7.11 -71.18
C GLN A 243 28.42 7.19 -71.97
N ASN A 244 28.08 8.40 -72.43
CA ASN A 244 26.94 8.58 -73.33
C ASN A 244 27.25 8.04 -74.74
N LEU A 245 26.43 7.09 -75.18
CA LEU A 245 26.45 6.56 -76.54
C LEU A 245 25.52 7.38 -77.43
N SER A 246 26.05 7.89 -78.54
CA SER A 246 25.23 8.55 -79.56
C SER A 246 25.51 7.96 -80.93
N SER A 247 24.46 7.79 -81.73
CA SER A 247 24.60 7.30 -83.10
C SER A 247 24.59 8.46 -84.09
N ALA A 248 25.52 8.43 -85.04
CA ALA A 248 25.54 9.35 -86.17
C ALA A 248 25.44 8.58 -87.50
N SER A 249 24.72 9.18 -88.44
CA SER A 249 24.49 8.64 -89.77
C SER A 249 25.12 9.54 -90.84
N SER A 250 26.03 8.99 -91.65
CA SER A 250 26.52 9.66 -92.86
C SER A 250 26.59 8.68 -94.02
N GLY A 251 25.79 8.92 -95.08
CA GLY A 251 25.66 7.99 -96.21
C GLY A 251 25.25 6.59 -95.76
N THR A 252 26.01 5.58 -96.17
CA THR A 252 25.83 4.17 -95.79
C THR A 252 26.51 3.79 -94.47
N ASN A 253 27.23 4.71 -93.81
CA ASN A 253 27.97 4.40 -92.59
C ASN A 253 27.17 4.77 -91.34
N ARG A 254 27.13 3.87 -90.37
CA ARG A 254 26.63 4.09 -89.01
C ARG A 254 27.82 4.16 -88.06
N THR A 255 27.90 5.24 -87.29
CA THR A 255 28.94 5.45 -86.29
C THR A 255 28.30 5.48 -84.91
N ILE A 256 28.83 4.66 -83.99
CA ILE A 256 28.50 4.75 -82.56
C ILE A 256 29.63 5.53 -81.90
N ASN A 257 29.31 6.74 -81.46
CA ASN A 257 30.22 7.61 -80.73
C ASN A 257 30.10 7.33 -79.23
N ILE A 258 31.25 7.27 -78.56
CA ILE A 258 31.39 7.12 -77.12
C ILE A 258 32.05 8.40 -76.62
N ASN A 259 31.37 9.18 -75.76
CA ASN A 259 32.00 10.38 -75.20
C ASN A 259 33.18 9.97 -74.29
N GLY A 260 34.35 10.59 -74.47
CA GLY A 260 35.60 10.22 -73.78
C GLY A 260 36.29 8.95 -74.29
N GLY A 261 35.65 8.19 -75.18
CA GLY A 261 36.17 6.94 -75.75
C GLY A 261 36.42 7.01 -77.26
N THR A 262 36.95 5.93 -77.83
CA THR A 262 37.10 5.78 -79.29
C THR A 262 35.82 5.18 -79.88
N GLY A 263 35.09 5.97 -80.69
CA GLY A 263 33.90 5.48 -81.41
C GLY A 263 34.24 4.49 -82.52
N THR A 264 33.24 3.72 -82.98
CA THR A 264 33.38 2.74 -84.08
C THR A 264 32.40 3.03 -85.21
N THR A 265 32.83 2.82 -86.46
CA THR A 265 32.02 3.05 -87.67
C THR A 265 31.93 1.78 -88.51
N PHE A 266 30.72 1.40 -88.91
CA PHE A 266 30.45 0.27 -89.81
C PHE A 266 29.51 0.67 -90.96
N SER A 267 29.69 0.07 -92.14
CA SER A 267 28.85 0.31 -93.32
C SER A 267 27.66 -0.64 -93.35
N VAL A 268 26.49 -0.15 -93.73
CA VAL A 268 25.25 -0.92 -93.94
C VAL A 268 24.83 -1.02 -95.41
N ALA A 269 25.74 -0.74 -96.36
CA ALA A 269 25.43 -0.88 -97.79
C ALA A 269 25.19 -2.36 -98.18
N ASP A 270 24.06 -2.65 -98.83
CA ASP A 270 23.68 -3.95 -99.38
C ASP A 270 24.15 -4.18 -100.84
N ASN A 271 24.76 -3.16 -101.44
CA ASN A 271 25.39 -3.16 -102.75
C ASN A 271 24.41 -3.28 -103.96
N ASP A 272 23.10 -3.07 -103.75
CA ASP A 272 22.13 -2.79 -104.81
C ASP A 272 21.76 -1.30 -104.79
N ASN A 273 22.26 -0.52 -105.77
CA ASN A 273 22.11 0.93 -105.80
C ASN A 273 20.96 1.40 -106.72
N ASN A 274 20.01 0.54 -107.11
CA ASN A 274 18.92 0.93 -108.01
C ASN A 274 17.61 1.26 -107.27
N SER A 275 17.41 2.54 -106.97
CA SER A 275 16.22 3.06 -106.27
C SER A 275 14.87 2.93 -107.01
N THR A 276 14.83 2.27 -108.16
CA THR A 276 13.61 2.13 -108.99
C THR A 276 13.03 0.72 -109.01
N ASN A 277 13.73 -0.29 -108.47
CA ASN A 277 13.22 -1.66 -108.35
C ASN A 277 12.60 -1.97 -106.96
N GLU A 278 12.73 -1.04 -106.01
CA GLU A 278 12.43 -1.24 -104.59
C GLU A 278 10.93 -1.14 -104.26
N ILE A 279 10.12 -0.54 -105.15
CA ILE A 279 8.66 -0.40 -104.99
C ILE A 279 7.95 -0.83 -106.27
N GLN A 280 7.37 -2.03 -106.26
CA GLN A 280 6.52 -2.51 -107.35
C GLN A 280 5.06 -2.17 -107.08
N THR A 281 4.41 -1.51 -108.04
CA THR A 281 2.97 -1.26 -107.96
C THR A 281 2.23 -2.46 -108.52
N ILE A 282 1.35 -3.06 -107.71
CA ILE A 282 0.45 -4.12 -108.14
C ILE A 282 -0.80 -3.45 -108.74
N SER A 283 -1.12 -3.78 -109.99
CA SER A 283 -2.35 -3.33 -110.62
C SER A 283 -3.17 -4.53 -111.09
N LYS A 284 -4.45 -4.55 -110.74
CA LYS A 284 -5.40 -5.56 -111.20
C LYS A 284 -6.31 -4.94 -112.26
N SER A 285 -6.37 -5.55 -113.44
CA SER A 285 -7.29 -5.18 -114.50
C SER A 285 -8.01 -6.43 -114.98
N GLY A 286 -9.32 -6.49 -114.71
CA GLY A 286 -10.09 -7.73 -114.86
C GLY A 286 -9.55 -8.83 -113.94
N SER A 287 -9.35 -10.03 -114.49
CA SER A 287 -8.80 -11.17 -113.75
C SER A 287 -7.27 -11.23 -113.72
N THR A 288 -6.55 -10.34 -114.41
CA THR A 288 -5.08 -10.34 -114.43
C THR A 288 -4.51 -9.33 -113.44
N VAL A 289 -3.60 -9.80 -112.59
CA VAL A 289 -2.79 -8.99 -111.68
C VAL A 289 -1.39 -8.86 -112.28
N THR A 290 -0.97 -7.61 -112.49
CA THR A 290 0.31 -7.22 -113.12
C THR A 290 1.19 -6.45 -112.15
N LEU A 291 2.47 -6.80 -112.11
CA LEU A 291 3.52 -6.06 -111.40
C LEU A 291 4.22 -5.08 -112.34
N SER A 292 4.42 -3.83 -111.90
CA SER A 292 5.13 -2.81 -112.68
C SER A 292 6.61 -3.16 -112.92
N ALA A 293 7.27 -2.44 -113.84
CA ALA A 293 8.71 -2.51 -114.10
C ALA A 293 9.25 -3.92 -114.48
N GLY A 294 8.44 -4.73 -115.17
CA GLY A 294 8.86 -6.04 -115.69
C GLY A 294 8.74 -7.20 -114.70
N GLY A 295 8.06 -7.01 -113.56
CA GLY A 295 7.87 -8.02 -112.50
C GLY A 295 6.96 -9.21 -112.84
N GLY A 296 6.35 -9.25 -114.04
CA GLY A 296 5.49 -10.33 -114.51
C GLY A 296 3.99 -10.12 -114.21
N SER A 297 3.17 -11.13 -114.54
CA SER A 297 1.71 -11.11 -114.32
C SER A 297 1.15 -12.51 -114.07
N PHE A 298 0.10 -12.62 -113.25
CA PHE A 298 -0.68 -13.86 -113.04
C PHE A 298 -2.19 -13.59 -113.02
N THR A 299 -3.02 -14.63 -113.13
CA THR A 299 -4.49 -14.51 -113.12
C THR A 299 -5.02 -14.89 -111.73
N ASP A 300 -5.92 -14.08 -111.18
CA ASP A 300 -6.54 -14.25 -109.86
C ASP A 300 -7.94 -14.86 -109.99
N ASP A 301 -8.08 -16.14 -109.61
CA ASP A 301 -9.21 -17.02 -109.93
C ASP A 301 -10.26 -17.15 -108.79
N VAL A 302 -10.41 -16.15 -107.91
CA VAL A 302 -11.40 -16.21 -106.80
C VAL A 302 -12.75 -15.60 -107.19
N ASN A 303 -13.83 -16.36 -106.96
CA ASN A 303 -15.23 -16.02 -107.24
C ASN A 303 -15.99 -15.84 -105.90
N ASP A 304 -16.15 -14.60 -105.43
CA ASP A 304 -17.06 -14.25 -104.32
C ASP A 304 -18.35 -13.61 -104.85
N ALA A 305 -19.50 -14.09 -104.36
CA ALA A 305 -20.78 -13.96 -105.07
C ALA A 305 -21.51 -12.62 -104.86
N ASP A 306 -21.10 -11.78 -103.92
CA ASP A 306 -21.62 -10.42 -103.75
C ASP A 306 -20.59 -9.47 -103.11
N SER A 307 -20.00 -8.61 -103.93
CA SER A 307 -18.87 -7.75 -103.57
C SER A 307 -19.21 -6.52 -102.69
N ASP A 308 -20.04 -6.63 -101.65
CA ASP A 308 -20.39 -5.50 -100.75
C ASP A 308 -19.67 -5.54 -99.38
N PRO A 309 -18.66 -4.68 -99.15
CA PRO A 309 -17.87 -4.63 -97.92
C PRO A 309 -18.52 -3.85 -96.74
N ALA A 310 -19.75 -3.35 -96.85
CA ALA A 310 -20.34 -2.44 -95.85
C ALA A 310 -21.04 -3.11 -94.65
N ASN A 311 -21.19 -4.44 -94.64
CA ASN A 311 -22.00 -5.15 -93.63
C ASN A 311 -21.19 -5.72 -92.44
N GLU A 312 -19.94 -5.31 -92.26
CA GLU A 312 -18.97 -6.04 -91.42
C GLU A 312 -18.77 -5.44 -89.99
N ILE A 313 -19.44 -4.34 -89.59
CA ILE A 313 -19.33 -3.71 -88.23
C ILE A 313 -20.70 -3.22 -87.67
N GLN A 314 -21.03 -3.50 -86.39
CA GLN A 314 -22.33 -3.13 -85.74
C GLN A 314 -22.18 -2.32 -84.41
N THR A 315 -23.18 -1.48 -84.07
CA THR A 315 -23.24 -0.58 -82.88
C THR A 315 -24.44 -0.91 -81.95
N VAL A 316 -24.27 -0.79 -80.63
CA VAL A 316 -25.30 -1.12 -79.60
C VAL A 316 -25.93 0.14 -78.99
N SER A 317 -27.27 0.18 -78.83
CA SER A 317 -27.99 1.28 -78.16
C SER A 317 -29.06 0.77 -77.19
N LYS A 318 -29.35 1.52 -76.10
CA LYS A 318 -30.40 1.20 -75.11
C LYS A 318 -31.44 2.32 -75.04
N SER A 319 -32.72 1.96 -75.06
CA SER A 319 -33.85 2.88 -74.83
C SER A 319 -34.90 2.21 -73.96
N GLY A 320 -35.21 2.82 -72.81
CA GLY A 320 -35.98 2.18 -71.74
C GLY A 320 -35.31 0.87 -71.30
N ASN A 321 -36.10 -0.21 -71.24
CA ASN A 321 -35.62 -1.52 -70.81
C ASN A 321 -35.06 -2.38 -71.97
N THR A 322 -35.03 -1.91 -73.22
CA THR A 322 -34.57 -2.71 -74.39
C THR A 322 -33.23 -2.21 -74.96
N VAL A 323 -32.35 -3.16 -75.26
CA VAL A 323 -31.05 -2.97 -75.92
C VAL A 323 -31.09 -3.52 -77.35
N THR A 324 -30.63 -2.76 -78.35
CA THR A 324 -30.75 -3.04 -79.79
C THR A 324 -29.40 -2.91 -80.52
N LEU A 325 -29.12 -3.79 -81.49
CA LEU A 325 -27.92 -3.81 -82.36
C LEU A 325 -28.22 -3.27 -83.78
N SER A 326 -27.33 -2.44 -84.34
CA SER A 326 -27.49 -1.89 -85.70
C SER A 326 -27.22 -2.92 -86.82
N GLY A 327 -27.63 -2.63 -88.05
CA GLY A 327 -27.31 -3.49 -89.20
C GLY A 327 -28.10 -4.82 -89.26
N GLY A 328 -29.26 -4.89 -88.60
CA GLY A 328 -30.11 -6.08 -88.59
C GLY A 328 -29.82 -7.10 -87.48
N GLY A 329 -28.97 -6.76 -86.50
CA GLY A 329 -28.50 -7.67 -85.44
C GLY A 329 -29.48 -8.04 -84.31
N GLY A 330 -30.68 -7.45 -84.23
CA GLY A 330 -31.72 -7.81 -83.24
C GLY A 330 -31.70 -7.00 -81.92
N SER A 331 -32.56 -7.37 -80.95
CA SER A 331 -32.72 -6.67 -79.65
C SER A 331 -33.21 -7.56 -78.49
N PHE A 332 -32.88 -7.22 -77.23
CA PHE A 332 -33.33 -7.92 -76.00
C PHE A 332 -33.63 -6.97 -74.81
N SER A 333 -34.44 -7.39 -73.81
CA SER A 333 -34.97 -6.53 -72.72
C SER A 333 -34.44 -6.90 -71.32
N VAL A 334 -34.27 -5.90 -70.44
CA VAL A 334 -33.83 -5.97 -69.03
C VAL A 334 -34.79 -5.14 -68.15
N ALA A 335 -35.69 -5.78 -67.39
CA ALA A 335 -36.69 -5.10 -66.56
C ALA A 335 -36.54 -5.43 -65.06
N ASP A 336 -36.68 -4.42 -64.19
CA ASP A 336 -37.10 -4.55 -62.78
C ASP A 336 -38.57 -4.06 -62.63
N SER A 337 -39.23 -4.44 -61.53
CA SER A 337 -40.71 -4.52 -61.49
C SER A 337 -41.46 -3.30 -60.94
N ASP A 338 -40.79 -2.18 -60.63
CA ASP A 338 -41.48 -0.97 -60.13
C ASP A 338 -41.09 0.33 -60.87
N ASN A 339 -40.06 0.30 -61.73
CA ASN A 339 -39.80 1.26 -62.81
C ASN A 339 -39.78 2.75 -62.35
N SER A 340 -39.39 3.05 -61.11
CA SER A 340 -39.32 4.41 -60.56
C SER A 340 -37.95 4.75 -59.99
N ALA A 341 -37.26 5.71 -60.63
CA ALA A 341 -35.90 6.12 -60.30
C ALA A 341 -35.78 7.20 -59.19
N THR A 342 -36.75 7.26 -58.26
CA THR A 342 -36.81 8.35 -57.25
C THR A 342 -36.98 7.91 -55.81
N ASN A 343 -37.02 6.61 -55.52
CA ASN A 343 -37.29 6.08 -54.19
C ASN A 343 -36.03 5.64 -53.42
N GLU A 344 -34.84 5.83 -53.99
CA GLU A 344 -33.61 5.19 -53.51
C GLU A 344 -32.89 5.94 -52.36
N ILE A 345 -33.36 7.11 -51.89
CA ILE A 345 -32.81 7.85 -50.72
C ILE A 345 -33.92 8.47 -49.84
N GLN A 346 -33.92 8.22 -48.51
CA GLN A 346 -34.98 8.68 -47.57
C GLN A 346 -34.47 9.35 -46.27
N VAL A 347 -35.26 10.27 -45.68
CA VAL A 347 -35.00 11.07 -44.47
C VAL A 347 -36.01 10.74 -43.35
N LEU A 348 -35.59 10.70 -42.08
CA LEU A 348 -36.45 10.40 -40.92
C LEU A 348 -36.91 11.68 -40.17
N SER A 349 -38.17 11.72 -39.74
CA SER A 349 -38.71 12.77 -38.83
C SER A 349 -39.62 12.17 -37.74
N LYS A 350 -39.61 12.74 -36.53
CA LYS A 350 -40.43 12.31 -35.39
C LYS A 350 -41.45 13.38 -35.00
N THR A 351 -42.70 12.98 -34.76
CA THR A 351 -43.76 13.86 -34.24
C THR A 351 -44.66 13.07 -33.29
N GLY A 352 -44.72 13.48 -32.02
CA GLY A 352 -45.30 12.67 -30.95
C GLY A 352 -44.58 11.32 -30.82
N SER A 353 -45.34 10.24 -30.65
CA SER A 353 -44.82 8.87 -30.52
C SER A 353 -44.52 8.19 -31.87
N THR A 354 -44.67 8.85 -33.03
CA THR A 354 -44.47 8.21 -34.34
C THR A 354 -43.26 8.78 -35.10
N VAL A 355 -42.40 7.88 -35.57
CA VAL A 355 -41.24 8.17 -36.43
C VAL A 355 -41.61 7.80 -37.88
N SER A 356 -41.52 8.76 -38.80
CA SER A 356 -41.91 8.60 -40.21
C SER A 356 -40.74 8.80 -41.17
N LEU A 357 -40.74 8.02 -42.26
CA LEU A 357 -39.79 8.08 -43.37
C LEU A 357 -40.37 8.91 -44.53
N SER A 358 -39.57 9.81 -45.10
CA SER A 358 -39.97 10.65 -46.25
C SER A 358 -40.27 9.85 -47.51
N ASN A 359 -40.93 10.41 -48.54
CA ASN A 359 -41.14 9.74 -49.84
C ASN A 359 -41.86 8.37 -49.77
N GLY A 360 -42.75 8.18 -48.78
CA GLY A 360 -43.63 7.02 -48.71
C GLY A 360 -43.02 5.75 -48.11
N GLY A 361 -41.86 5.85 -47.43
CA GLY A 361 -41.19 4.69 -46.81
C GLY A 361 -41.85 4.10 -45.57
N GLY A 362 -42.98 4.66 -45.11
CA GLY A 362 -43.73 4.17 -43.95
C GLY A 362 -43.37 4.87 -42.63
N SER A 363 -43.96 4.41 -41.53
CA SER A 363 -43.75 4.95 -40.18
C SER A 363 -43.89 3.86 -39.12
N PHE A 364 -43.24 4.04 -37.96
CA PHE A 364 -43.37 3.16 -36.80
C PHE A 364 -43.53 3.97 -35.50
N THR A 365 -44.12 3.36 -34.47
CA THR A 365 -44.41 3.99 -33.18
C THR A 365 -43.33 3.65 -32.14
N ASP A 366 -42.92 4.63 -31.36
CA ASP A 366 -41.96 4.54 -30.26
C ASP A 366 -42.75 4.39 -28.94
N ASP A 367 -42.83 3.16 -28.44
CA ASP A 367 -43.74 2.72 -27.37
C ASP A 367 -43.21 3.02 -25.95
N VAL A 368 -42.91 4.29 -25.65
CA VAL A 368 -42.64 4.74 -24.26
C VAL A 368 -43.95 5.29 -23.69
N ASN A 369 -44.49 4.66 -22.65
CA ASN A 369 -45.80 4.96 -22.05
C ASN A 369 -45.65 5.89 -20.83
N ASP A 370 -45.81 7.20 -21.00
CA ASP A 370 -46.06 8.17 -19.93
C ASP A 370 -47.57 8.47 -19.82
N ALA A 371 -48.17 8.11 -18.68
CA ALA A 371 -49.63 8.00 -18.56
C ALA A 371 -50.39 9.34 -18.45
N ASP A 372 -49.70 10.49 -18.39
CA ASP A 372 -50.28 11.80 -18.67
C ASP A 372 -49.24 12.74 -19.28
N ASN A 373 -49.72 13.73 -20.05
CA ASN A 373 -48.90 14.60 -20.91
C ASN A 373 -48.69 15.99 -20.28
N ASP A 374 -48.70 16.09 -18.94
CA ASP A 374 -48.59 17.36 -18.20
C ASP A 374 -47.26 17.47 -17.43
N PRO A 375 -46.28 18.22 -17.96
CA PRO A 375 -44.94 18.33 -17.37
C PRO A 375 -44.86 19.15 -16.07
N ALA A 376 -45.98 19.62 -15.50
CA ALA A 376 -45.98 20.46 -14.29
C ALA A 376 -46.20 19.68 -12.98
N ASN A 377 -46.54 18.39 -13.03
CA ASN A 377 -46.93 17.60 -11.85
C ASN A 377 -45.76 16.83 -11.18
N GLU A 378 -44.53 16.97 -11.70
CA GLU A 378 -43.42 16.05 -11.40
C GLU A 378 -42.51 16.52 -10.24
N ILE A 379 -42.73 17.71 -9.63
CA ILE A 379 -41.95 18.23 -8.48
C ILE A 379 -42.88 18.83 -7.39
N GLN A 380 -42.75 18.34 -6.14
CA GLN A 380 -43.57 18.74 -4.98
C GLN A 380 -42.71 19.35 -3.85
N THR A 381 -43.15 20.45 -3.23
CA THR A 381 -42.54 21.12 -2.07
C THR A 381 -43.36 20.87 -0.79
N ILE A 382 -42.70 20.59 0.33
CA ILE A 382 -43.33 20.28 1.64
C ILE A 382 -43.12 21.45 2.61
N SER A 383 -44.17 21.89 3.32
CA SER A 383 -44.08 22.92 4.37
C SER A 383 -44.82 22.52 5.66
N LYS A 384 -44.29 22.91 6.83
CA LYS A 384 -44.90 22.67 8.16
C LYS A 384 -45.22 23.99 8.85
N THR A 385 -46.42 24.11 9.43
CA THR A 385 -46.81 25.25 10.26
C THR A 385 -47.65 24.76 11.44
N GLY A 386 -47.17 24.97 12.68
CA GLY A 386 -47.71 24.30 13.85
C GLY A 386 -47.59 22.78 13.72
N SER A 387 -48.67 22.06 14.02
CA SER A 387 -48.76 20.60 13.88
C SER A 387 -49.17 20.12 12.48
N THR A 388 -49.47 20.98 11.49
CA THR A 388 -49.91 20.54 10.14
C THR A 388 -48.79 20.62 9.09
N ILE A 389 -48.63 19.55 8.30
CA ILE A 389 -47.72 19.45 7.14
C ILE A 389 -48.55 19.46 5.86
N THR A 390 -48.18 20.31 4.88
CA THR A 390 -48.91 20.51 3.61
C THR A 390 -47.99 20.30 2.40
N LEU A 391 -48.48 19.62 1.37
CA LEU A 391 -47.82 19.41 0.08
C LEU A 391 -48.29 20.45 -0.94
N SER A 392 -47.38 20.95 -1.78
CA SER A 392 -47.71 21.87 -2.88
C SER A 392 -48.62 21.22 -3.94
N GLY A 393 -49.03 21.98 -4.97
CA GLY A 393 -49.66 21.40 -6.17
C GLY A 393 -50.98 20.64 -5.96
N GLY A 394 -51.68 20.84 -4.84
CA GLY A 394 -52.92 20.13 -4.51
C GLY A 394 -52.74 18.74 -3.88
N GLY A 395 -51.52 18.39 -3.41
CA GLY A 395 -51.19 17.08 -2.85
C GLY A 395 -51.80 16.73 -1.48
N GLY A 396 -52.53 17.66 -0.83
CA GLY A 396 -53.18 17.45 0.47
C GLY A 396 -52.33 17.85 1.69
N SER A 397 -52.86 17.61 2.90
CA SER A 397 -52.22 17.93 4.19
C SER A 397 -52.55 16.89 5.26
N PHE A 398 -51.66 16.68 6.23
CA PHE A 398 -51.87 15.83 7.42
C PHE A 398 -51.25 16.45 8.69
N THR A 399 -51.70 16.00 9.87
CA THR A 399 -51.29 16.52 11.19
C THR A 399 -50.29 15.59 11.87
N ASP A 400 -49.31 16.17 12.54
CA ASP A 400 -48.26 15.52 13.34
C ASP A 400 -48.57 15.70 14.82
N ASP A 401 -49.11 14.65 15.45
CA ASP A 401 -49.66 14.65 16.81
C ASP A 401 -48.61 14.20 17.84
N VAL A 402 -47.74 15.13 18.27
CA VAL A 402 -46.92 14.97 19.49
C VAL A 402 -47.52 15.83 20.60
N ASP A 403 -47.91 15.18 21.70
CA ASP A 403 -48.65 15.72 22.86
C ASP A 403 -47.67 15.99 24.03
N ASP A 404 -47.31 17.26 24.27
CA ASP A 404 -46.60 17.71 25.48
C ASP A 404 -47.53 18.48 26.44
N ALA A 405 -47.67 17.96 27.66
CA ALA A 405 -48.87 18.17 28.49
C ALA A 405 -48.89 19.42 29.38
N ASP A 406 -47.86 20.28 29.42
CA ASP A 406 -47.97 21.63 29.99
C ASP A 406 -47.02 22.65 29.34
N ASN A 407 -47.39 23.93 29.44
CA ASN A 407 -46.84 25.03 28.63
C ASN A 407 -46.13 26.08 29.52
N ASP A 408 -45.54 25.68 30.65
CA ASP A 408 -44.90 26.59 31.62
C ASP A 408 -43.35 26.49 31.62
N PRO A 409 -42.63 27.51 31.08
CA PRO A 409 -41.16 27.48 30.97
C PRO A 409 -40.39 27.69 32.28
N GLY A 410 -41.07 27.91 33.42
CA GLY A 410 -40.43 28.35 34.67
C GLY A 410 -39.93 27.24 35.60
N ASN A 411 -40.33 25.99 35.38
CA ASN A 411 -40.05 24.87 36.29
C ASN A 411 -38.84 24.00 35.87
N GLU A 412 -38.12 24.42 34.83
CA GLU A 412 -37.23 23.54 34.06
C GLU A 412 -35.81 23.41 34.66
N ILE A 413 -35.43 24.17 35.71
CA ILE A 413 -34.09 24.10 36.34
C ILE A 413 -34.14 24.14 37.88
N GLN A 414 -33.65 23.08 38.54
CA GLN A 414 -33.54 22.98 40.02
C GLN A 414 -32.08 22.75 40.49
N THR A 415 -31.65 23.47 41.53
CA THR A 415 -30.34 23.29 42.20
C THR A 415 -30.43 22.31 43.38
N VAL A 416 -29.47 21.37 43.49
CA VAL A 416 -29.42 20.30 44.51
C VAL A 416 -28.28 20.52 45.51
N SER A 417 -28.53 20.35 46.82
CA SER A 417 -27.52 20.49 47.88
C SER A 417 -27.58 19.31 48.87
N LYS A 418 -26.41 18.81 49.32
CA LYS A 418 -26.29 17.70 50.28
C LYS A 418 -25.54 18.13 51.55
N VAL A 419 -26.13 17.85 52.72
CA VAL A 419 -25.49 18.00 54.04
C VAL A 419 -25.79 16.75 54.87
N GLY A 420 -24.74 16.02 55.27
CA GLY A 420 -24.89 14.71 55.93
C GLY A 420 -25.60 13.71 55.03
N ASN A 421 -26.60 13.00 55.57
CA ASN A 421 -27.39 12.01 54.83
C ASN A 421 -28.60 12.61 54.11
N THR A 422 -28.80 13.93 54.09
CA THR A 422 -29.99 14.56 53.48
C THR A 422 -29.62 15.38 52.24
N VAL A 423 -30.33 15.12 51.14
CA VAL A 423 -30.26 15.87 49.88
C VAL A 423 -31.51 16.74 49.77
N THR A 424 -31.35 18.02 49.45
CA THR A 424 -32.43 19.02 49.36
C THR A 424 -32.43 19.70 48.00
N LEU A 425 -33.63 19.83 47.41
CA LEU A 425 -33.87 20.52 46.13
C LEU A 425 -34.35 21.95 46.38
N SER A 426 -33.80 22.90 45.63
CA SER A 426 -34.22 24.30 45.67
C SER A 426 -35.62 24.50 45.04
N GLY A 427 -36.24 25.67 45.26
CA GLY A 427 -37.56 25.98 44.68
C GLY A 427 -38.75 25.26 45.33
N GLY A 428 -38.57 24.64 46.50
CA GLY A 428 -39.63 23.92 47.21
C GLY A 428 -39.75 22.43 46.84
N GLY A 429 -38.80 21.87 46.10
CA GLY A 429 -38.78 20.47 45.65
C GLY A 429 -38.58 19.41 46.75
N GLY A 430 -38.54 19.81 48.03
CA GLY A 430 -38.44 18.90 49.17
C GLY A 430 -37.02 18.40 49.44
N SER A 431 -36.90 17.50 50.42
CA SER A 431 -35.65 16.83 50.78
C SER A 431 -35.89 15.34 51.06
N PHE A 432 -34.87 14.52 50.79
CA PHE A 432 -34.90 13.08 51.07
C PHE A 432 -33.57 12.61 51.68
N SER A 433 -33.64 11.54 52.49
CA SER A 433 -32.50 10.97 53.20
C SER A 433 -31.96 9.76 52.43
N VAL A 434 -30.63 9.61 52.39
CA VAL A 434 -29.92 8.50 51.75
C VAL A 434 -29.19 7.60 52.76
N ALA A 435 -29.69 7.50 53.98
CA ALA A 435 -29.10 6.61 54.99
C ALA A 435 -29.31 5.13 54.62
N ASP A 436 -28.24 4.35 54.57
CA ASP A 436 -28.28 2.89 54.60
C ASP A 436 -28.31 2.40 56.06
N SER A 437 -28.88 1.21 56.27
CA SER A 437 -29.40 0.80 57.59
C SER A 437 -28.35 0.27 58.59
N ASP A 438 -27.05 0.47 58.37
CA ASP A 438 -26.01 -0.06 59.27
C ASP A 438 -25.27 1.00 60.11
N ASN A 439 -25.42 2.29 59.79
CA ASN A 439 -25.00 3.45 60.58
C ASN A 439 -23.53 3.40 61.06
N SER A 440 -22.64 2.69 60.34
CA SER A 440 -21.27 2.40 60.78
C SER A 440 -20.22 3.14 59.95
N SER A 441 -19.51 4.08 60.59
CA SER A 441 -18.47 4.92 59.97
C SER A 441 -17.11 4.25 59.76
N THR A 442 -17.04 2.91 59.79
CA THR A 442 -15.79 2.15 59.65
C THR A 442 -15.76 1.23 58.45
N ASN A 443 -16.86 1.10 57.70
CA ASN A 443 -16.94 0.26 56.51
C ASN A 443 -16.70 1.04 55.22
N GLU A 444 -16.55 2.37 55.29
CA GLU A 444 -16.41 3.23 54.12
C GLU A 444 -14.98 3.30 53.55
N ILE A 445 -13.97 2.70 54.21
CA ILE A 445 -12.61 2.57 53.64
C ILE A 445 -12.09 1.14 53.84
N GLN A 446 -12.15 0.34 52.78
CA GLN A 446 -11.65 -1.04 52.74
C GLN A 446 -10.29 -1.09 52.03
N THR A 447 -9.33 -1.81 52.60
CA THR A 447 -8.05 -2.09 51.93
C THR A 447 -8.19 -3.37 51.12
N ILE A 448 -7.89 -3.28 49.82
CA ILE A 448 -8.02 -4.38 48.86
C ILE A 448 -6.67 -5.07 48.69
N SER A 449 -6.64 -6.39 48.87
CA SER A 449 -5.44 -7.23 48.72
C SER A 449 -5.72 -8.36 47.74
N LYS A 450 -4.89 -8.51 46.69
CA LYS A 450 -4.98 -9.61 45.72
C LYS A 450 -3.84 -10.61 45.92
N THR A 451 -4.18 -11.90 45.97
CA THR A 451 -3.18 -13.00 46.00
C THR A 451 -3.69 -14.12 45.10
N GLY A 452 -3.01 -14.34 43.98
CA GLY A 452 -3.54 -15.18 42.89
C GLY A 452 -4.83 -14.57 42.31
N SER A 453 -5.82 -15.42 42.03
CA SER A 453 -7.15 -15.03 41.52
C SER A 453 -8.11 -14.54 42.61
N THR A 454 -7.77 -14.58 43.90
CA THR A 454 -8.67 -14.15 44.99
C THR A 454 -8.34 -12.73 45.45
N ILE A 455 -9.34 -11.85 45.40
CA ILE A 455 -9.30 -10.51 45.98
C ILE A 455 -9.99 -10.56 47.35
N THR A 456 -9.28 -10.11 48.39
CA THR A 456 -9.79 -10.10 49.77
C THR A 456 -9.90 -8.68 50.28
N LEU A 457 -11.04 -8.38 50.90
CA LEU A 457 -11.34 -7.08 51.49
C LEU A 457 -11.06 -7.13 53.00
N SER A 458 -10.31 -6.15 53.51
CA SER A 458 -10.04 -6.04 54.95
C SER A 458 -11.33 -5.78 55.75
N GLY A 459 -11.35 -6.17 57.03
CA GLY A 459 -12.45 -5.81 57.94
C GLY A 459 -13.67 -6.75 57.90
N GLY A 460 -13.54 -7.93 57.33
CA GLY A 460 -14.63 -8.92 57.25
C GLY A 460 -15.52 -8.77 56.02
N GLY A 461 -15.13 -7.94 55.04
CA GLY A 461 -15.85 -7.71 53.77
C GLY A 461 -15.89 -8.90 52.80
N GLY A 462 -15.37 -10.06 53.21
CA GLY A 462 -15.35 -11.26 52.39
C GLY A 462 -14.21 -11.29 51.37
N SER A 463 -14.24 -12.32 50.53
CA SER A 463 -13.32 -12.52 49.41
C SER A 463 -14.11 -13.01 48.21
N PHE A 464 -13.76 -12.54 47.03
CA PHE A 464 -14.31 -13.04 45.77
C PHE A 464 -13.16 -13.36 44.82
N THR A 465 -13.40 -14.34 43.94
CA THR A 465 -12.48 -14.65 42.86
C THR A 465 -12.72 -13.67 41.72
N ASP A 466 -11.62 -13.11 41.22
CA ASP A 466 -11.58 -12.40 39.96
C ASP A 466 -11.69 -13.49 38.87
N ASP A 467 -12.93 -13.76 38.44
CA ASP A 467 -13.26 -14.71 37.37
C ASP A 467 -12.89 -14.09 36.00
N VAL A 468 -11.62 -13.74 35.84
CA VAL A 468 -11.06 -13.58 34.50
C VAL A 468 -10.99 -14.98 33.93
N ASP A 469 -11.86 -15.28 32.97
CA ASP A 469 -11.90 -16.54 32.24
C ASP A 469 -10.62 -16.68 31.40
N ASP A 470 -9.51 -17.04 32.04
CA ASP A 470 -8.32 -17.56 31.38
C ASP A 470 -8.54 -19.06 31.17
N ALA A 471 -8.96 -19.41 29.95
CA ALA A 471 -9.40 -20.75 29.57
C ALA A 471 -8.37 -21.88 29.83
N ASP A 472 -7.14 -21.58 30.21
CA ASP A 472 -6.13 -22.48 30.72
C ASP A 472 -5.36 -21.85 31.89
N ASN A 473 -5.48 -22.44 33.08
CA ASN A 473 -4.87 -22.04 34.35
C ASN A 473 -3.31 -22.20 34.37
N ASP A 474 -2.63 -21.90 33.27
CA ASP A 474 -1.18 -22.02 33.07
C ASP A 474 -0.49 -20.64 32.98
N PRO A 475 0.16 -20.18 34.08
CA PRO A 475 0.81 -18.87 34.14
C PRO A 475 2.05 -18.74 33.22
N ALA A 476 2.43 -19.78 32.47
CA ALA A 476 3.52 -19.73 31.50
C ALA A 476 3.11 -19.23 30.11
N ASN A 477 1.81 -19.19 29.79
CA ASN A 477 1.33 -18.73 28.48
C ASN A 477 1.18 -17.19 28.37
N GLU A 478 1.26 -16.50 29.52
CA GLU A 478 1.01 -15.06 29.67
C GLU A 478 2.22 -14.20 29.29
N ILE A 479 3.42 -14.81 29.17
CA ILE A 479 4.64 -14.17 28.69
C ILE A 479 5.10 -14.87 27.41
N GLN A 480 4.65 -14.36 26.27
CA GLN A 480 5.09 -14.85 24.97
C GLN A 480 6.41 -14.21 24.57
N THR A 481 7.46 -15.03 24.45
CA THR A 481 8.75 -14.61 23.93
C THR A 481 8.68 -14.58 22.40
N VAL A 482 8.88 -13.41 21.82
CA VAL A 482 8.90 -13.22 20.37
C VAL A 482 10.29 -13.57 19.83
N SER A 483 10.35 -14.52 18.89
CA SER A 483 11.58 -14.97 18.25
C SER A 483 11.49 -14.77 16.74
N LYS A 484 12.49 -14.12 16.14
CA LYS A 484 12.59 -13.92 14.69
C LYS A 484 13.76 -14.75 14.13
N VAL A 485 13.46 -15.60 13.16
CA VAL A 485 14.45 -16.33 12.35
C VAL A 485 14.10 -16.14 10.88
N GLY A 486 14.94 -15.41 10.14
CA GLY A 486 14.62 -15.00 8.77
C GLY A 486 13.42 -14.05 8.71
N THR A 487 12.46 -14.30 7.82
CA THR A 487 11.24 -13.50 7.64
C THR A 487 10.07 -13.95 8.51
N THR A 488 10.23 -14.99 9.32
CA THR A 488 9.16 -15.55 10.15
C THR A 488 9.35 -15.14 11.60
N VAL A 489 8.34 -14.48 12.15
CA VAL A 489 8.23 -14.19 13.57
C VAL A 489 7.36 -15.28 14.20
N THR A 490 7.88 -15.92 15.25
CA THR A 490 7.19 -16.99 15.96
C THR A 490 7.01 -16.60 17.41
N LEU A 491 5.80 -16.84 17.92
CA LEU A 491 5.46 -16.62 19.32
C LEU A 491 5.62 -17.93 20.10
N SER A 492 6.23 -17.88 21.27
CA SER A 492 6.34 -19.06 22.15
C SER A 492 4.97 -19.50 22.69
N GLY A 493 4.85 -20.74 23.15
CA GLY A 493 3.61 -21.23 23.79
C GLY A 493 2.48 -21.59 22.83
N GLY A 494 2.76 -21.75 21.53
CA GLY A 494 1.77 -22.18 20.55
C GLY A 494 0.99 -21.05 19.88
N GLY A 495 1.38 -19.78 20.10
CA GLY A 495 0.75 -18.58 19.51
C GLY A 495 0.88 -18.43 17.98
N GLY A 496 1.38 -19.45 17.29
CA GLY A 496 1.54 -19.46 15.85
C GLY A 496 2.77 -18.68 15.36
N SER A 497 2.89 -18.62 14.04
CA SER A 497 3.92 -17.84 13.36
C SER A 497 3.32 -17.11 12.18
N PHE A 498 3.82 -15.91 11.91
CA PHE A 498 3.45 -15.15 10.72
C PHE A 498 4.69 -14.65 10.01
N SER A 499 4.59 -14.54 8.68
CA SER A 499 5.69 -14.09 7.84
C SER A 499 5.55 -12.61 7.55
N VAL A 500 6.60 -11.84 7.83
CA VAL A 500 6.71 -10.41 7.51
C VAL A 500 7.53 -10.21 6.24
N GLY A 501 7.42 -11.13 5.27
CA GLY A 501 8.10 -11.00 3.98
C GLY A 501 7.52 -9.83 3.19
N ASP A 502 8.40 -8.95 2.71
CA ASP A 502 8.17 -7.84 1.77
C ASP A 502 7.91 -8.30 0.32
N ASN A 503 7.54 -9.58 0.14
CA ASN A 503 7.38 -10.26 -1.15
C ASN A 503 8.68 -10.37 -1.99
N ASP A 504 9.85 -10.01 -1.47
CA ASP A 504 11.15 -10.31 -2.08
C ASP A 504 11.93 -11.31 -1.19
N ASN A 505 11.89 -12.60 -1.56
CA ASN A 505 12.55 -13.69 -0.81
C ASN A 505 14.10 -13.69 -0.90
N SER A 506 14.76 -12.56 -1.21
CA SER A 506 16.20 -12.49 -1.42
C SER A 506 16.96 -11.80 -0.27
N SER A 507 17.60 -12.59 0.59
CA SER A 507 18.52 -12.11 1.66
C SER A 507 19.86 -11.54 1.15
N SER A 508 19.92 -11.18 -0.13
CA SER A 508 21.14 -10.70 -0.81
C SER A 508 20.95 -9.34 -1.49
N ASN A 509 19.72 -8.85 -1.56
CA ASN A 509 19.40 -7.53 -2.09
C ASN A 509 19.81 -6.43 -1.09
N GLU A 510 19.82 -6.72 0.21
CA GLU A 510 19.76 -5.68 1.26
C GLU A 510 21.13 -5.13 1.71
N LEU A 511 22.26 -5.67 1.20
CA LEU A 511 23.61 -5.18 1.50
C LEU A 511 24.40 -4.94 0.21
N GLN A 512 24.03 -3.87 -0.48
CA GLN A 512 24.75 -3.41 -1.66
C GLN A 512 25.89 -2.50 -1.21
N THR A 513 27.14 -2.98 -1.35
CA THR A 513 28.31 -2.19 -0.98
C THR A 513 28.64 -1.19 -2.10
N LEU A 514 28.67 0.09 -1.76
CA LEU A 514 29.26 1.11 -2.64
C LEU A 514 30.78 1.09 -2.51
N SER A 515 31.48 0.99 -3.65
CA SER A 515 32.94 1.01 -3.72
C SER A 515 33.42 2.06 -4.73
N ILE A 516 34.41 2.86 -4.32
CA ILE A 516 35.13 3.79 -5.19
C ILE A 516 36.55 3.27 -5.37
N VAL A 517 36.92 2.99 -6.62
CA VAL A 517 38.30 2.68 -7.03
C VAL A 517 38.68 3.63 -8.16
N GLY A 518 39.66 4.51 -7.91
CA GLY A 518 39.99 5.60 -8.82
C GLY A 518 38.82 6.58 -8.97
N SER A 519 38.37 6.83 -10.20
CA SER A 519 37.22 7.67 -10.53
C SER A 519 35.91 6.90 -10.73
N THR A 520 35.88 5.59 -10.49
CA THR A 520 34.68 4.78 -10.74
C THR A 520 33.97 4.45 -9.44
N LEU A 521 32.73 4.91 -9.31
CA LEU A 521 31.80 4.50 -8.26
C LEU A 521 31.03 3.27 -8.75
N SER A 522 31.01 2.21 -7.95
CA SER A 522 30.37 0.93 -8.29
C SER A 522 29.53 0.41 -7.12
N ILE A 523 28.43 -0.27 -7.45
CA ILE A 523 27.56 -0.97 -6.50
C ILE A 523 27.84 -2.47 -6.62
N SER A 524 27.99 -3.19 -5.51
CA SER A 524 28.26 -4.63 -5.55
C SER A 524 27.19 -5.38 -6.36
N SER A 525 27.59 -6.07 -7.43
CA SER A 525 26.73 -6.78 -8.40
C SER A 525 25.83 -5.87 -9.26
N GLY A 526 26.08 -4.56 -9.29
CA GLY A 526 25.32 -3.57 -10.05
C GLY A 526 26.17 -2.78 -11.04
N ASN A 527 25.61 -1.66 -11.50
CA ASN A 527 26.26 -0.78 -12.47
C ASN A 527 27.40 0.02 -11.82
N SER A 528 28.33 0.47 -12.66
CA SER A 528 29.36 1.42 -12.30
C SER A 528 29.20 2.71 -13.10
N VAL A 529 29.57 3.83 -12.48
CA VAL A 529 29.59 5.15 -13.11
C VAL A 529 30.98 5.77 -12.93
N SER A 530 31.56 6.26 -14.01
CA SER A 530 32.77 7.09 -13.92
C SER A 530 32.37 8.49 -13.47
N LEU A 531 32.84 8.87 -12.30
CA LEU A 531 32.71 10.22 -11.76
C LEU A 531 33.60 11.16 -12.60
N PRO A 532 33.09 12.33 -13.00
CA PRO A 532 33.90 13.33 -13.68
C PRO A 532 35.03 13.77 -12.77
N THR A 533 36.27 13.49 -13.18
CA THR A 533 37.45 14.01 -12.50
C THR A 533 37.54 15.50 -12.77
N SER A 534 37.19 16.32 -11.79
CA SER A 534 37.47 17.75 -11.84
C SER A 534 38.97 17.95 -12.06
N SER A 535 39.33 18.52 -13.20
CA SER A 535 40.70 18.74 -13.70
C SER A 535 41.44 19.84 -12.94
N SER A 536 41.54 19.76 -11.62
CA SER A 536 42.46 20.61 -10.85
C SER A 536 43.53 19.75 -10.20
N THR A 537 44.41 19.21 -11.04
CA THR A 537 45.66 18.52 -10.73
C THR A 537 46.63 19.47 -10.02
N LYS A 538 46.55 19.56 -8.69
CA LYS A 538 47.69 20.06 -7.91
C LYS A 538 48.54 18.86 -7.50
N ASP A 539 49.31 18.32 -8.44
CA ASP A 539 50.26 17.24 -8.15
C ASP A 539 51.28 17.75 -7.10
N ALA A 540 51.27 17.19 -5.91
CA ALA A 540 52.08 17.66 -4.79
C ALA A 540 52.29 16.57 -3.74
N PHE A 541 53.53 16.47 -3.25
CA PHE A 541 53.97 15.51 -2.25
C PHE A 541 54.77 16.16 -1.12
N LYS A 542 54.68 15.54 0.06
CA LYS A 542 55.60 15.75 1.18
C LYS A 542 55.79 14.44 1.93
N ALA A 543 57.05 13.99 1.98
CA ALA A 543 57.45 12.76 2.66
C ALA A 543 58.56 13.04 3.69
N TYR A 544 58.49 12.36 4.82
CA TYR A 544 59.42 12.48 5.94
C TYR A 544 60.20 11.18 6.13
N PHE A 545 61.33 11.32 6.82
CA PHE A 545 62.07 10.19 7.37
C PHE A 545 61.56 9.96 8.80
N GLY A 546 60.89 8.83 9.00
CA GLY A 546 60.46 8.29 10.28
C GLY A 546 61.66 7.97 11.18
N ASN A 547 61.44 7.20 12.25
CA ASN A 547 62.45 6.97 13.30
C ASN A 547 63.70 6.17 12.85
N ALA A 548 63.90 5.99 11.54
CA ALA A 548 65.02 5.30 10.92
C ALA A 548 66.25 6.20 10.84
N THR A 549 67.27 5.85 11.62
CA THR A 549 68.61 6.43 11.57
C THR A 549 69.38 5.88 10.37
N THR A 550 69.49 6.61 9.26
CA THR A 550 70.34 6.19 8.13
C THR A 550 71.73 6.80 8.25
N GLY A 551 72.74 5.94 8.44
CA GLY A 551 74.14 6.35 8.38
C GLY A 551 74.60 6.55 6.94
N PHE A 552 75.24 7.69 6.68
CA PHE A 552 75.85 8.06 5.41
C PHE A 552 77.35 7.85 5.50
N SER A 553 77.88 6.88 4.73
CA SER A 553 79.31 6.76 4.48
C SER A 553 79.75 7.66 3.31
N ASN A 554 81.05 7.89 3.16
CA ASN A 554 81.62 8.62 2.01
C ASN A 554 81.11 8.06 0.67
N GLY A 555 80.49 8.91 -0.15
CA GLY A 555 79.86 8.56 -1.42
C GLY A 555 78.36 8.86 -1.49
N THR A 556 77.70 8.30 -2.51
CA THR A 556 76.27 8.50 -2.77
C THR A 556 75.41 7.50 -2.00
N THR A 557 74.43 8.00 -1.25
CA THR A 557 73.48 7.19 -0.47
C THR A 557 72.05 7.57 -0.81
N GLN A 558 71.23 6.58 -1.17
CA GLN A 558 69.83 6.80 -1.50
C GLN A 558 69.01 7.17 -0.26
N LEU A 559 68.16 8.18 -0.40
CA LEU A 559 67.25 8.64 0.63
C LEU A 559 65.96 7.82 0.55
N ARG A 560 65.46 7.38 1.71
CA ARG A 560 64.26 6.57 1.86
C ARG A 560 63.26 7.22 2.83
N PRO A 561 62.50 8.25 2.40
CA PRO A 561 61.41 8.79 3.20
C PRO A 561 60.30 7.74 3.38
N ASP A 562 60.12 7.21 4.57
CA ASP A 562 59.23 6.08 4.86
C ASP A 562 57.85 6.50 5.40
N LYS A 563 57.57 7.81 5.48
CA LYS A 563 56.28 8.34 5.98
C LYS A 563 55.73 9.47 5.12
N LYS A 564 54.63 9.23 4.38
CA LYS A 564 53.90 10.30 3.69
C LYS A 564 52.99 11.07 4.63
N THR A 565 52.87 12.38 4.44
CA THR A 565 51.85 13.20 5.14
C THR A 565 50.91 13.91 4.20
N TYR A 566 51.35 14.13 2.96
CA TYR A 566 50.58 14.84 1.96
C TYR A 566 50.93 14.26 0.60
N ASP A 567 49.94 13.72 -0.09
CA ASP A 567 50.04 13.18 -1.44
C ASP A 567 48.67 13.32 -2.09
N LEU A 568 48.43 14.47 -2.72
CA LEU A 568 47.11 14.81 -3.23
C LEU A 568 46.71 13.94 -4.44
N ALA A 569 47.70 13.42 -5.16
CA ALA A 569 47.50 12.69 -6.41
C ALA A 569 47.82 11.18 -6.31
N GLY A 570 48.20 10.68 -5.13
CA GLY A 570 48.61 9.27 -4.95
C GLY A 570 49.94 8.93 -5.65
N SER A 571 50.79 9.93 -5.79
CA SER A 571 52.04 9.94 -6.54
C SER A 571 53.23 9.34 -5.78
N TYR A 572 53.17 9.16 -4.46
CA TYR A 572 54.27 8.60 -3.66
C TYR A 572 54.08 7.12 -3.32
N ASP A 573 55.02 6.28 -3.77
CA ASP A 573 55.09 4.86 -3.41
C ASP A 573 56.01 4.66 -2.19
N GLU A 574 55.40 4.49 -1.02
CA GLU A 574 56.11 4.26 0.25
C GLU A 574 56.88 2.93 0.29
N SER A 575 56.50 1.94 -0.52
CA SER A 575 57.17 0.63 -0.52
C SER A 575 58.50 0.67 -1.26
N ASN A 576 58.57 1.50 -2.32
CA ASN A 576 59.75 1.64 -3.16
C ASN A 576 60.50 2.98 -2.94
N PHE A 577 59.98 3.85 -2.09
CA PHE A 577 60.50 5.20 -1.80
C PHE A 577 60.57 6.11 -3.03
N GLN A 578 59.64 5.92 -3.96
CA GLN A 578 59.64 6.50 -5.30
C GLN A 578 58.49 7.50 -5.47
N TYR A 579 58.75 8.59 -6.19
CA TYR A 579 57.74 9.58 -6.54
C TYR A 579 57.41 9.50 -8.03
N LYS A 580 56.18 9.16 -8.38
CA LYS A 580 55.71 9.10 -9.76
C LYS A 580 55.08 10.43 -10.14
N ILE A 581 55.68 11.11 -11.12
CA ILE A 581 55.14 12.33 -11.73
C ILE A 581 53.83 11.98 -12.43
N ILE A 582 52.74 12.67 -12.10
CA ILE A 582 51.44 12.43 -12.72
C ILE A 582 51.15 13.49 -13.76
N ALA A 583 51.45 14.75 -13.44
CA ALA A 583 51.26 15.88 -14.34
C ALA A 583 52.57 16.25 -15.05
N ARG A 584 52.50 16.55 -16.35
CA ARG A 584 53.64 17.07 -17.10
C ARG A 584 53.79 18.57 -16.80
N GLY A 585 54.99 19.03 -16.43
CA GLY A 585 55.23 20.44 -16.15
C GLY A 585 56.42 20.71 -15.24
N VAL A 586 56.50 21.94 -14.73
CA VAL A 586 57.55 22.39 -13.80
C VAL A 586 57.15 22.09 -12.36
N PHE A 587 58.00 21.35 -11.65
CA PHE A 587 57.86 21.08 -10.23
C PHE A 587 58.86 21.89 -9.42
N ALA A 588 58.38 22.54 -8.37
CA ALA A 588 59.21 23.13 -7.33
C ALA A 588 59.46 22.07 -6.25
N ILE A 589 60.71 21.64 -6.10
CA ILE A 589 61.13 20.62 -5.14
C ILE A 589 62.04 21.26 -4.09
N SER A 590 61.81 20.93 -2.83
CA SER A 590 62.60 21.42 -1.70
C SER A 590 62.66 20.38 -0.59
N GLY A 591 63.65 20.51 0.27
CA GLY A 591 63.78 19.68 1.45
C GLY A 591 64.69 20.28 2.49
N VAL A 592 64.46 19.85 3.73
CA VAL A 592 65.31 20.13 4.88
C VAL A 592 65.72 18.80 5.46
N LEU A 593 67.02 18.56 5.60
CA LEU A 593 67.57 17.31 6.13
C LEU A 593 68.42 17.63 7.35
N LEU A 594 68.01 17.15 8.52
CA LEU A 594 68.79 17.26 9.74
C LEU A 594 69.81 16.14 9.82
N LEU A 595 71.08 16.50 9.95
CA LEU A 595 72.20 15.58 10.02
C LEU A 595 72.94 15.73 11.35
N TYR A 596 73.35 14.60 11.91
CA TYR A 596 74.39 14.53 12.92
C TYR A 596 75.73 14.18 12.24
N GLN A 597 76.81 14.89 12.56
CA GLN A 597 78.13 14.69 11.94
C GLN A 597 79.22 14.42 12.99
N ASP A 598 80.11 13.47 12.70
CA ASP A 598 81.32 13.25 13.50
C ASP A 598 82.38 14.32 13.13
N GLY A 599 82.24 15.51 13.72
CA GLY A 599 83.18 16.63 13.58
C GLY A 599 82.50 17.99 13.47
N THR A 600 83.30 19.06 13.54
CA THR A 600 82.82 20.45 13.50
C THR A 600 82.96 21.12 12.12
N THR A 601 83.50 20.42 11.11
CA THR A 601 83.65 20.95 9.76
C THR A 601 82.48 20.58 8.85
N ASN A 602 81.93 21.58 8.17
CA ASN A 602 80.84 21.40 7.21
C ASN A 602 81.41 21.03 5.84
N GLU A 603 81.60 19.73 5.60
CA GLU A 603 82.02 19.22 4.29
C GLU A 603 80.93 19.40 3.22
N PRO A 604 81.26 19.61 1.92
CA PRO A 604 80.24 19.76 0.89
C PRO A 604 79.33 18.53 0.77
N VAL A 605 78.02 18.76 0.76
CA VAL A 605 77.00 17.73 0.51
C VAL A 605 76.14 18.19 -0.67
N ASP A 606 75.94 17.29 -1.63
CA ASP A 606 75.08 17.53 -2.79
C ASP A 606 73.86 16.59 -2.72
N ILE A 607 72.66 17.11 -3.00
CA ILE A 607 71.46 16.30 -3.26
C ILE A 607 71.47 15.90 -4.75
N ILE A 608 71.21 14.63 -5.01
CA ILE A 608 71.10 14.04 -6.34
C ILE A 608 69.66 13.58 -6.54
N ILE A 609 69.15 13.82 -7.75
CA ILE A 609 67.87 13.32 -8.21
C ILE A 609 68.13 12.29 -9.30
N PHE A 610 67.60 11.10 -9.08
CA PHE A 610 67.48 10.10 -10.11
C PHE A 610 66.09 10.19 -10.72
N VAL A 611 66.03 10.17 -12.04
CA VAL A 611 64.77 10.04 -12.77
C VAL A 611 64.87 8.81 -13.66
N ASP A 612 63.91 7.91 -13.51
CA ASP A 612 63.89 6.59 -14.15
C ASP A 612 65.24 5.85 -13.98
N GLY A 613 65.81 5.93 -12.77
CA GLY A 613 67.04 5.26 -12.37
C GLY A 613 68.35 5.92 -12.83
N SER A 614 68.31 7.05 -13.53
CA SER A 614 69.51 7.79 -13.98
C SER A 614 69.68 9.13 -13.26
N GLU A 615 70.91 9.47 -12.83
CA GLU A 615 71.20 10.80 -12.27
C GLU A 615 70.87 11.87 -13.31
N ARG A 616 69.84 12.67 -13.03
CA ARG A 616 69.41 13.77 -13.91
C ARG A 616 69.87 15.11 -13.40
N PHE A 617 69.93 15.26 -12.08
CA PHE A 617 70.24 16.54 -11.47
C PHE A 617 71.02 16.37 -10.18
N ARG A 618 71.93 17.33 -9.93
CA ARG A 618 72.74 17.43 -8.73
C ARG A 618 72.77 18.88 -8.26
N LYS A 619 72.54 19.10 -6.98
CA LYS A 619 72.55 20.44 -6.38
C LYS A 619 73.28 20.44 -5.06
N ARG A 620 74.14 21.44 -4.87
CA ARG A 620 74.79 21.67 -3.59
C ARG A 620 73.79 22.11 -2.54
N CYS A 621 73.76 21.39 -1.42
CA CYS A 621 72.96 21.77 -0.26
C CYS A 621 73.61 22.94 0.47
N SER A 622 72.78 23.79 1.09
CA SER A 622 73.22 24.87 1.97
C SER A 622 73.16 24.43 3.43
N TYR A 623 74.20 24.75 4.19
CA TYR A 623 74.24 24.49 5.62
C TYR A 623 73.53 25.60 6.39
N VAL A 624 72.61 25.21 7.27
CA VAL A 624 71.96 26.08 8.24
C VAL A 624 72.39 25.63 9.64
N THR A 625 73.06 26.51 10.38
CA THR A 625 73.54 26.22 11.74
C THR A 625 72.35 26.13 12.70
N ALA A 626 72.08 24.93 13.21
CA ALA A 626 71.11 24.72 14.29
C ALA A 626 71.74 25.19 15.61
N GLY A 627 71.08 26.07 16.36
CA GLY A 627 71.58 26.68 17.60
C GLY A 627 71.73 25.76 18.81
N GLY A 628 72.07 24.47 18.63
CA GLY A 628 72.22 23.51 19.73
C GLY A 628 73.08 22.29 19.35
N SER A 629 74.23 22.16 20.00
CA SER A 629 75.28 21.13 19.82
C SER A 629 76.11 21.24 18.53
N ALA A 630 77.45 21.22 18.67
CA ALA A 630 78.42 21.46 17.59
C ALA A 630 78.42 20.42 16.44
N ASN A 631 77.63 19.35 16.60
CA ASN A 631 77.59 18.20 15.70
C ASN A 631 76.25 18.04 14.97
N SER A 632 75.28 18.93 15.15
CA SER A 632 73.98 18.89 14.48
C SER A 632 73.85 20.03 13.46
N VAL A 633 73.57 19.68 12.21
CA VAL A 633 73.47 20.63 11.09
C VAL A 633 72.21 20.37 10.27
N ALA A 634 71.58 21.41 9.75
CA ALA A 634 70.50 21.26 8.78
C ALA A 634 71.03 21.54 7.38
N LEU A 635 70.68 20.68 6.43
CA LEU A 635 70.90 20.89 5.02
C LEU A 635 69.59 21.33 4.37
N GLU A 636 69.64 22.43 3.65
CA GLU A 636 68.51 22.88 2.85
C GLU A 636 68.84 22.79 1.36
N PHE A 637 67.84 22.39 0.58
CA PHE A 637 67.89 22.47 -0.87
C PHE A 637 66.54 22.90 -1.41
N SER A 638 66.58 23.63 -2.52
CA SER A 638 65.41 23.93 -3.34
C SER A 638 65.84 24.11 -4.78
N PHE A 639 64.97 23.69 -5.70
CA PHE A 639 65.14 23.88 -7.14
C PHE A 639 63.81 23.67 -7.85
N GLU A 640 63.76 24.13 -9.09
CA GLU A 640 62.65 23.91 -10.00
C GLU A 640 63.15 23.07 -11.17
N ASN A 641 62.39 22.06 -11.57
CA ASN A 641 62.73 21.22 -12.71
C ASN A 641 61.48 20.80 -13.47
N TYR A 642 61.65 20.64 -14.78
CA TYR A 642 60.62 20.12 -15.66
C TYR A 642 60.61 18.59 -15.61
N PHE A 643 59.42 18.01 -15.51
CA PHE A 643 59.18 16.58 -15.55
C PHE A 643 58.11 16.21 -16.55
N SER A 644 58.28 15.05 -17.19
CA SER A 644 57.26 14.44 -18.03
C SER A 644 56.28 13.64 -17.16
N GLY A 645 55.00 13.63 -17.54
CA GLY A 645 54.01 12.76 -16.91
C GLY A 645 54.44 11.30 -17.03
N GLY A 646 54.46 10.58 -15.91
CA GLY A 646 54.84 9.16 -15.80
C GLY A 646 56.26 8.89 -15.31
N GLU A 647 57.14 9.90 -15.24
CA GLU A 647 58.52 9.72 -14.76
C GLU A 647 58.58 9.35 -13.28
N VAL A 648 59.57 8.53 -12.88
CA VAL A 648 59.78 8.12 -11.50
C VAL A 648 61.01 8.83 -10.92
N VAL A 649 60.83 9.53 -9.81
CA VAL A 649 61.83 10.37 -9.14
C VAL A 649 62.28 9.75 -7.83
N GLU A 650 63.59 9.69 -7.63
CA GLU A 650 64.24 9.23 -6.40
C GLU A 650 65.31 10.23 -5.96
N PHE A 651 65.58 10.29 -4.65
CA PHE A 651 66.55 11.22 -4.07
C PHE A 651 67.73 10.50 -3.44
N ALA A 652 68.92 11.08 -3.53
CA ALA A 652 70.12 10.58 -2.86
C ALA A 652 70.98 11.75 -2.37
N LEU A 653 71.80 11.52 -1.35
CA LEU A 653 72.85 12.45 -0.93
C LEU A 653 74.20 11.93 -1.36
N ASP A 654 75.03 12.80 -1.94
CA ASP A 654 76.44 12.55 -2.14
C ASP A 654 77.26 13.42 -1.20
N HIS A 655 78.03 12.75 -0.36
CA HIS A 655 78.81 13.37 0.69
C HIS A 655 80.26 12.89 0.61
N LYS A 656 81.21 13.83 0.81
CA LYS A 656 82.63 13.52 0.89
C LYS A 656 83.16 13.81 2.30
N GLY A 657 83.75 12.81 2.94
CA GLY A 657 84.40 12.96 4.26
C GLY A 657 83.78 12.11 5.37
N SER A 658 83.81 12.62 6.61
CA SER A 658 83.38 11.91 7.83
C SER A 658 81.93 11.45 7.78
N SER A 659 81.62 10.29 8.36
CA SER A 659 80.25 9.77 8.39
C SER A 659 79.27 10.79 8.95
N LYS A 660 78.12 10.92 8.28
CA LYS A 660 76.98 11.72 8.75
C LYS A 660 75.80 10.79 9.01
N THR A 661 74.86 11.19 9.83
CA THR A 661 73.69 10.38 10.18
C THR A 661 72.44 11.22 10.01
N LEU A 662 71.47 10.74 9.22
CA LEU A 662 70.17 11.39 9.11
C LEU A 662 69.42 11.26 10.41
N VAL A 663 68.87 12.36 10.89
CA VAL A 663 68.01 12.37 12.07
C VAL A 663 66.56 12.43 11.61
N GLY A 664 65.85 11.31 11.80
CA GLY A 664 64.40 11.22 11.68
C GLY A 664 63.68 11.41 13.02
N GLY A 665 62.35 11.40 13.01
CA GLY A 665 61.53 11.47 14.23
C GLY A 665 60.07 11.90 13.98
N ASP A 666 59.19 11.66 14.96
CA ASP A 666 57.74 11.87 14.82
C ASP A 666 57.32 13.32 14.58
N ASP A 667 58.16 14.29 14.94
CA ASP A 667 57.97 15.73 14.69
C ASP A 667 58.90 16.28 13.60
N THR A 668 58.53 16.08 12.33
CA THR A 668 58.84 16.95 11.16
C THR A 668 60.30 17.34 10.83
N LYS A 669 61.33 16.69 11.39
CA LYS A 669 62.72 17.21 11.34
C LYS A 669 63.42 17.12 9.97
N SER A 670 63.21 16.03 9.24
CA SER A 670 63.80 15.84 7.91
C SER A 670 62.72 15.50 6.90
N TYR A 671 62.63 16.25 5.80
CA TYR A 671 61.60 16.06 4.78
C TYR A 671 62.08 16.41 3.38
N ILE A 672 61.38 15.83 2.40
CA ILE A 672 61.44 16.21 1.00
C ILE A 672 60.01 16.48 0.55
N SER A 673 59.82 17.56 -0.19
CA SER A 673 58.54 17.95 -0.77
C SER A 673 58.71 18.40 -2.19
N GLY A 674 57.68 18.21 -2.99
CA GLY A 674 57.57 18.83 -4.29
C GLY A 674 56.13 19.14 -4.63
N ARG A 675 55.93 20.12 -5.50
CA ARG A 675 54.62 20.47 -6.03
C ARG A 675 54.76 20.93 -7.47
N LEU A 676 53.75 20.63 -8.28
CA LEU A 676 53.55 21.22 -9.58
C LEU A 676 53.39 22.73 -9.42
N ALA A 677 54.36 23.47 -9.94
CA ALA A 677 54.38 24.91 -9.95
C ALA A 677 53.69 25.46 -11.21
N LEU A 678 53.90 24.79 -12.35
CA LEU A 678 53.29 25.10 -13.63
C LEU A 678 53.02 23.81 -14.39
N GLU A 679 51.76 23.53 -14.71
CA GLU A 679 51.38 22.43 -15.59
C GLU A 679 51.56 22.82 -17.05
N ASP A 680 51.94 21.88 -17.91
CA ASP A 680 51.95 22.10 -19.35
C ASP A 680 50.51 22.18 -19.86
N ASN A 681 50.03 23.41 -20.07
CA ASN A 681 48.98 23.89 -21.00
C ASN A 681 48.65 25.32 -20.57
#